data_AF-A0A553I5A3-F1
#
_entry.id   AF-A0A553I5A3-F1
#
_cell.length_a   1.000
_cell.length_b   1.000
_cell.length_c   1.000
_cell.angle_alpha   90.00
_cell.angle_beta   90.00
_cell.angle_gamma   90.00
#
_symmetry.space_group_name_H-M   'P 1'
#
loop_
_entity.id
_entity.type
_entity.pdbx_description
1 polymer ?
#
loop_
_entity_poly.entity_id
_entity_poly.type
_entity_poly.pdbx_seq_one_letter_code
_entity_poly.pdbx_strand_id
1 'polypeptide(L)'
;MPRQSPANDPRGDENADGTHATLALVLDAEMRQQQAVSRVSMWMQRGGCPHLVESTALLTAAVLSDLHESRTRANSSSYAIRAAYSAAFSRFVTGLLDGQQDKLRKMSMYTIAKTIGLPATFVELRHQATHEQLPSLSKLRSAANNALAWIWHFYWKDVIPINKENSGGEGSQSDPLRDLLTRYFREQDETLKNDLRRQLQSWDEASLLRTLAEIAESSEEPQIILRALQLSRSILGGGCETPSAVTSGGPETRNLKDLENVRAELQTLNEELDNTQVERVDQQVETSDETSSQSVGWTRYKGNTPSALVLFLTVPNAAPTCGPYRTVDVIVIGTPKLLNVSWESQQPHLSASTRRAIAGNPESQRGVQISATLLPHEFPSESCYKATSFQTRKPQIWTGTSDNYAYLVTDDKSKDAVIIDPAHPEEVAPVLKEAIKAGKINLTAIVNTHHHWDHAGGNKKLLAELGTPNLPIFGGKNCEAVTKTPADGEPWSIGSIAVKGLYTPCHTQDSICWFMQDGDDKVVFTGDTLFHGGCGKFFEGNAEEMNAALNKTLASLPDDTKVYPGHEYTKSNVKFGISVLQNAAIKNLQSFAENNKETQGKFTIGDEKKHNVFMRVDDPEIQKATGKTDPVEVMAALREMKNNFK
;
A
#
# COMPACT_ATOMS: atom_id res chain seq x y z
N MET A 1 13.91 59.76 -47.16
CA MET A 1 14.85 60.79 -46.66
C MET A 1 14.61 60.97 -45.16
N PRO A 2 15.66 61.12 -44.34
CA PRO A 2 15.69 60.53 -43.00
C PRO A 2 15.28 61.49 -41.87
N ARG A 3 14.98 60.91 -40.69
CA ARG A 3 15.18 61.57 -39.39
C ARG A 3 16.12 60.71 -38.54
N GLN A 4 16.98 61.39 -37.79
CA GLN A 4 18.19 60.85 -37.18
C GLN A 4 17.94 60.27 -35.78
N SER A 5 18.79 59.32 -35.39
CA SER A 5 18.96 58.91 -33.98
C SER A 5 19.61 60.02 -33.15
N PRO A 6 19.23 60.13 -31.87
CA PRO A 6 20.18 60.03 -30.76
C PRO A 6 19.61 59.17 -29.61
N ALA A 7 20.36 58.66 -28.63
CA ALA A 7 21.79 58.41 -28.44
C ALA A 7 21.92 57.33 -27.32
N ASN A 8 23.07 56.65 -27.20
CA ASN A 8 23.30 55.69 -26.12
C ASN A 8 23.39 56.38 -24.75
N ASP A 9 22.70 55.86 -23.72
CA ASP A 9 23.08 55.98 -22.32
C ASP A 9 23.53 54.58 -21.82
N PRO A 10 24.81 54.38 -21.46
CA PRO A 10 25.35 53.06 -21.13
C PRO A 10 25.26 52.78 -19.62
N ARG A 11 24.07 52.81 -19.03
CA ARG A 11 23.87 52.48 -17.60
C ARG A 11 22.56 51.75 -17.32
N GLY A 12 22.66 50.43 -17.19
CA GLY A 12 21.66 49.60 -16.51
C GLY A 12 21.23 48.36 -17.29
N ASP A 13 22.03 47.28 -17.21
CA ASP A 13 21.50 45.91 -17.37
C ASP A 13 22.42 44.80 -16.81
N GLU A 14 23.20 45.06 -15.74
CA GLU A 14 24.02 44.01 -15.08
C GLU A 14 23.31 43.29 -13.91
N ASN A 15 22.13 43.75 -13.49
CA ASN A 15 21.37 43.17 -12.36
C ASN A 15 20.14 42.35 -12.76
N ALA A 16 19.78 42.26 -14.05
CA ALA A 16 18.63 41.48 -14.51
C ALA A 16 18.96 40.00 -14.76
N ASP A 17 20.17 39.70 -15.26
CA ASP A 17 20.61 38.33 -15.56
C ASP A 17 20.80 37.46 -14.31
N GLY A 18 21.27 38.04 -13.20
CA GLY A 18 21.55 37.30 -11.97
C GLY A 18 20.31 36.65 -11.33
N THR A 19 19.17 37.36 -11.35
CA THR A 19 17.89 36.86 -10.83
C THR A 19 17.30 35.77 -11.72
N HIS A 20 17.38 35.93 -13.05
CA HIS A 20 16.93 34.90 -14.00
C HIS A 20 17.79 33.62 -13.92
N ALA A 21 19.12 33.75 -13.85
CA ALA A 21 20.03 32.63 -13.67
C ALA A 21 19.77 31.88 -12.34
N THR A 22 19.54 32.61 -11.25
CA THR A 22 19.23 32.03 -9.94
C THR A 22 17.91 31.25 -9.97
N LEU A 23 16.87 31.80 -10.60
CA LEU A 23 15.56 31.13 -10.71
C LEU A 23 15.65 29.84 -11.55
N ALA A 24 16.43 29.86 -12.65
CA ALA A 24 16.66 28.70 -13.49
C ALA A 24 17.40 27.56 -12.75
N LEU A 25 18.41 27.90 -11.93
CA LEU A 25 19.13 26.93 -11.11
C LEU A 25 18.26 26.30 -10.02
N VAL A 26 17.35 27.06 -9.41
CA VAL A 26 16.36 26.53 -8.44
C VAL A 26 15.39 25.57 -9.14
N LEU A 27 14.86 25.93 -10.30
CA LEU A 27 13.96 25.07 -11.07
C LEU A 27 14.63 23.75 -11.51
N ASP A 28 15.88 23.80 -11.98
CA ASP A 28 16.64 22.60 -12.31
C ASP A 28 16.91 21.70 -11.09
N ALA A 29 17.22 22.29 -9.93
CA ALA A 29 17.38 21.54 -8.69
C ALA A 29 16.09 20.83 -8.25
N GLU A 30 14.94 21.49 -8.35
CA GLU A 30 13.62 20.92 -8.05
C GLU A 30 13.23 19.82 -9.05
N MET A 31 13.48 20.02 -10.35
CA MET A 31 13.25 18.97 -11.36
C MET A 31 14.11 17.73 -11.07
N ARG A 32 15.37 17.91 -10.67
CA ARG A 32 16.25 16.80 -10.25
C ARG A 32 15.72 16.10 -8.98
N GLN A 33 15.19 16.85 -8.00
CA GLN A 33 14.55 16.27 -6.82
C GLN A 33 13.28 15.48 -7.18
N GLN A 34 12.43 16.00 -8.08
CA GLN A 34 11.22 15.30 -8.53
C GLN A 34 11.57 14.00 -9.27
N GLN A 35 12.60 14.00 -10.13
CA GLN A 35 13.12 12.78 -10.76
C GLN A 35 13.68 11.78 -9.73
N ALA A 36 14.35 12.25 -8.67
CA ALA A 36 14.85 11.41 -7.60
C ALA A 36 13.71 10.74 -6.79
N VAL A 37 12.64 11.49 -6.46
CA VAL A 37 11.43 10.95 -5.82
C VAL A 37 10.79 9.86 -6.69
N SER A 38 10.61 10.12 -8.00
CA SER A 38 10.07 9.11 -8.94
C SER A 38 10.95 7.85 -9.04
N ARG A 39 12.28 8.00 -8.98
CA ARG A 39 13.22 6.88 -8.97
C ARG A 39 13.13 6.05 -7.69
N VAL A 40 13.01 6.69 -6.53
CA VAL A 40 12.81 5.97 -5.25
C VAL A 40 11.45 5.28 -5.23
N SER A 41 10.40 5.91 -5.76
CA SER A 41 9.09 5.26 -5.92
C SER A 41 9.19 3.95 -6.73
N MET A 42 9.91 3.95 -7.85
CA MET A 42 10.21 2.73 -8.62
C MET A 42 10.98 1.68 -7.79
N TRP A 43 11.92 2.09 -6.92
CA TRP A 43 12.64 1.17 -6.03
C TRP A 43 11.76 0.61 -4.91
N MET A 44 10.80 1.38 -4.39
CA MET A 44 9.81 0.90 -3.43
C MET A 44 8.95 -0.21 -4.06
N GLN A 45 8.47 0.00 -5.30
CA GLN A 45 7.69 -1.02 -6.04
C GLN A 45 8.49 -2.29 -6.35
N ARG A 46 9.83 -2.20 -6.49
CA ARG A 46 10.70 -3.37 -6.71
C ARG A 46 10.87 -4.24 -5.44
N GLY A 47 10.54 -3.70 -4.26
CA GLY A 47 10.78 -4.34 -2.97
C GLY A 47 12.23 -4.24 -2.49
N GLY A 48 12.41 -4.37 -1.17
CA GLY A 48 13.74 -4.30 -0.54
C GLY A 48 14.32 -2.88 -0.38
N CYS A 49 13.52 -1.84 -0.57
CA CYS A 49 13.93 -0.45 -0.33
C CYS A 49 14.10 -0.20 1.19
N PRO A 50 15.24 0.33 1.68
CA PRO A 50 15.41 0.67 3.09
C PRO A 50 14.46 1.78 3.55
N HIS A 51 13.85 1.63 4.74
CA HIS A 51 12.85 2.57 5.29
C HIS A 51 13.29 4.05 5.30
N LEU A 52 14.59 4.32 5.48
CA LEU A 52 15.12 5.69 5.49
C LEU A 52 15.21 6.31 4.09
N VAL A 53 15.35 5.49 3.04
CA VAL A 53 15.29 5.92 1.64
C VAL A 53 13.85 6.27 1.26
N GLU A 54 12.88 5.42 1.63
CA GLU A 54 11.45 5.70 1.55
C GLU A 54 11.09 7.00 2.30
N SER A 55 11.53 7.13 3.56
CA SER A 55 11.24 8.29 4.41
C SER A 55 11.78 9.60 3.83
N THR A 56 12.98 9.57 3.23
CA THR A 56 13.55 10.73 2.53
C THR A 56 12.67 11.13 1.34
N ALA A 57 12.29 10.17 0.48
CA ALA A 57 11.47 10.47 -0.69
C ALA A 57 10.07 11.02 -0.32
N LEU A 58 9.43 10.46 0.72
CA LEU A 58 8.12 10.93 1.19
C LEU A 58 8.19 12.37 1.75
N LEU A 59 9.22 12.68 2.56
CA LEU A 59 9.42 14.03 3.08
C LEU A 59 9.75 15.04 1.97
N THR A 60 10.64 14.69 1.04
CA THR A 60 10.95 15.53 -0.13
C THR A 60 9.74 15.75 -1.04
N ALA A 61 8.89 14.74 -1.25
CA ALA A 61 7.66 14.87 -2.03
C ALA A 61 6.67 15.87 -1.41
N ALA A 62 6.53 15.87 -0.08
CA ALA A 62 5.70 16.83 0.64
C ALA A 62 6.24 18.27 0.50
N VAL A 63 7.56 18.45 0.61
CA VAL A 63 8.23 19.76 0.40
C VAL A 63 8.05 20.27 -1.03
N LEU A 64 8.24 19.44 -2.04
CA LEU A 64 8.04 19.83 -3.45
C LEU A 64 6.59 20.23 -3.74
N SER A 65 5.61 19.52 -3.15
CA SER A 65 4.19 19.83 -3.32
C SER A 65 3.82 21.19 -2.73
N ASP A 66 4.36 21.50 -1.54
CA ASP A 66 4.19 22.76 -0.83
C ASP A 66 4.84 23.96 -1.55
N LEU A 67 6.02 23.75 -2.15
CA LEU A 67 6.70 24.74 -3.01
C LEU A 67 5.99 24.94 -4.36
N HIS A 68 5.25 23.94 -4.85
CA HIS A 68 4.46 24.06 -6.08
C HIS A 68 3.18 24.87 -5.83
N GLU A 69 2.40 24.55 -4.78
CA GLU A 69 1.19 25.30 -4.40
C GLU A 69 1.50 26.78 -4.12
N SER A 70 2.60 27.04 -3.39
CA SER A 70 3.05 28.39 -3.05
C SER A 70 3.39 29.27 -4.28
N ARG A 71 3.71 28.66 -5.44
CA ARG A 71 4.02 29.38 -6.69
C ARG A 71 2.85 29.47 -7.65
N THR A 72 2.07 28.40 -7.80
CA THR A 72 0.95 28.37 -8.75
C THR A 72 -0.29 29.10 -8.23
N ARG A 73 -0.37 29.38 -6.92
CA ARG A 73 -1.61 29.78 -6.23
C ARG A 73 -2.77 28.81 -6.52
N ALA A 74 -2.45 27.54 -6.81
CA ALA A 74 -3.46 26.53 -7.06
C ALA A 74 -4.24 26.27 -5.77
N ASN A 75 -5.57 26.19 -5.88
CA ASN A 75 -6.47 25.91 -4.76
C ASN A 75 -6.43 24.43 -4.31
N SER A 76 -5.24 23.83 -4.22
CA SER A 76 -5.07 22.67 -3.35
C SER A 76 -5.35 23.14 -1.92
N SER A 77 -6.07 22.32 -1.15
CA SER A 77 -6.46 22.75 0.19
C SER A 77 -5.22 22.80 1.09
N SER A 78 -5.09 23.86 1.90
CA SER A 78 -4.05 23.93 2.96
C SER A 78 -4.07 22.70 3.89
N TYR A 79 -5.22 22.02 3.98
CA TYR A 79 -5.38 20.73 4.62
C TYR A 79 -4.60 19.60 3.94
N ALA A 80 -4.59 19.51 2.60
CA ALA A 80 -3.90 18.47 1.84
C ALA A 80 -2.37 18.51 2.04
N ILE A 81 -1.73 19.68 1.99
CA ILE A 81 -0.29 19.80 2.32
C ILE A 81 -0.04 19.36 3.77
N ARG A 82 -0.86 19.83 4.73
CA ARG A 82 -0.72 19.45 6.15
C ARG A 82 -0.87 17.95 6.36
N ALA A 83 -1.80 17.31 5.65
CA ALA A 83 -1.98 15.86 5.66
C ALA A 83 -0.78 15.13 5.03
N ALA A 84 -0.26 15.60 3.90
CA ALA A 84 0.90 15.02 3.23
C ALA A 84 2.15 15.04 4.12
N TYR A 85 2.48 16.19 4.72
CA TYR A 85 3.56 16.29 5.71
C TYR A 85 3.31 15.39 6.94
N SER A 86 2.10 15.40 7.49
CA SER A 86 1.77 14.62 8.68
C SER A 86 1.86 13.11 8.42
N ALA A 87 1.45 12.64 7.25
CA ALA A 87 1.58 11.25 6.82
C ALA A 87 3.05 10.85 6.62
N ALA A 88 3.82 11.63 5.85
CA ALA A 88 5.25 11.39 5.62
C ALA A 88 6.05 11.37 6.93
N PHE A 89 5.81 12.34 7.81
CA PHE A 89 6.49 12.44 9.11
C PHE A 89 6.09 11.31 10.07
N SER A 90 4.81 10.94 10.12
CA SER A 90 4.33 9.84 10.96
C SER A 90 4.87 8.48 10.49
N ARG A 91 4.98 8.28 9.16
CA ARG A 91 5.60 7.10 8.55
C ARG A 91 7.08 7.01 8.88
N PHE A 92 7.83 8.10 8.72
CA PHE A 92 9.25 8.20 9.10
C PHE A 92 9.48 7.76 10.55
N VAL A 93 8.84 8.44 11.50
CA VAL A 93 9.03 8.20 12.95
C VAL A 93 8.58 6.80 13.35
N THR A 94 7.43 6.33 12.86
CA THR A 94 6.87 5.03 13.26
C THR A 94 7.74 3.88 12.73
N GLY A 95 8.07 3.86 11.42
CA GLY A 95 8.87 2.77 10.85
C GLY A 95 10.31 2.70 11.39
N LEU A 96 10.88 3.83 11.81
CA LEU A 96 12.19 3.89 12.46
C LEU A 96 12.17 3.30 13.88
N LEU A 97 11.15 3.62 14.67
CA LEU A 97 11.03 3.15 16.05
C LEU A 97 10.56 1.69 16.13
N ASP A 98 9.65 1.26 15.26
CA ASP A 98 9.17 -0.12 15.20
C ASP A 98 10.29 -1.08 14.77
N GLY A 99 11.16 -0.67 13.84
CA GLY A 99 12.34 -1.43 13.44
C GLY A 99 13.40 -1.63 14.54
N GLN A 100 13.29 -0.89 15.65
CA GLN A 100 14.22 -0.89 16.78
C GLN A 100 13.54 -1.36 18.09
N GLN A 101 12.30 -1.82 18.04
CA GLN A 101 11.59 -2.32 19.22
C GLN A 101 12.06 -3.74 19.59
N ASP A 102 12.52 -3.92 20.82
CA ASP A 102 12.85 -5.24 21.37
C ASP A 102 11.61 -6.15 21.40
N LYS A 103 11.74 -7.34 20.82
CA LYS A 103 10.68 -8.36 20.75
C LYS A 103 10.29 -8.88 22.14
N LEU A 104 11.18 -8.77 23.13
CA LEU A 104 10.98 -9.32 24.48
C LEU A 104 10.37 -8.32 25.47
N ARG A 105 10.46 -7.00 25.23
CA ARG A 105 9.92 -5.98 26.15
C ARG A 105 9.27 -4.81 25.41
N LYS A 106 8.00 -4.52 25.73
CA LYS A 106 7.29 -3.32 25.26
C LYS A 106 7.92 -2.06 25.89
N MET A 107 8.92 -1.49 25.23
CA MET A 107 9.50 -0.19 25.60
C MET A 107 8.64 0.95 25.01
N SER A 108 8.60 2.11 25.69
CA SER A 108 7.87 3.27 25.16
C SER A 108 8.57 3.86 23.94
N MET A 109 7.81 4.50 23.04
CA MET A 109 8.38 5.17 21.86
C MET A 109 9.45 6.20 22.24
N TYR A 110 9.26 6.95 23.34
CA TYR A 110 10.25 7.89 23.88
C TYR A 110 11.53 7.19 24.36
N THR A 111 11.42 5.99 24.94
CA THR A 111 12.58 5.20 25.38
C THR A 111 13.39 4.69 24.18
N ILE A 112 12.71 4.18 23.14
CA ILE A 112 13.35 3.71 21.90
C ILE A 112 14.01 4.89 21.17
N ALA A 113 13.31 6.02 21.04
CA ALA A 113 13.84 7.25 20.45
C ALA A 113 15.12 7.73 21.14
N LYS A 114 15.15 7.70 22.48
CA LYS A 114 16.34 8.04 23.26
C LYS A 114 17.53 7.11 22.98
N THR A 115 17.29 5.81 22.78
CA THR A 115 18.35 4.84 22.45
C THR A 115 18.98 5.10 21.08
N ILE A 116 18.19 5.54 20.09
CA ILE A 116 18.68 5.79 18.71
C ILE A 116 19.11 7.24 18.45
N GLY A 117 19.04 8.13 19.45
CA GLY A 117 19.35 9.55 19.28
C GLY A 117 18.31 10.34 18.46
N LEU A 118 17.06 9.86 18.40
CA LEU A 118 15.97 10.58 17.74
C LEU A 118 15.41 11.66 18.69
N PRO A 119 15.28 12.93 18.27
CA PRO A 119 14.72 13.99 19.10
C PRO A 119 13.32 13.63 19.64
N ALA A 120 13.10 13.80 20.95
CA ALA A 120 11.81 13.55 21.57
C ALA A 120 10.68 14.42 20.97
N THR A 121 11.02 15.59 20.44
CA THR A 121 10.12 16.48 19.70
C THR A 121 9.54 15.85 18.43
N PHE A 122 10.21 14.87 17.81
CA PHE A 122 9.68 14.13 16.67
C PHE A 122 8.67 13.07 17.11
N VAL A 123 8.88 12.42 18.25
CA VAL A 123 7.90 11.48 18.85
C VAL A 123 6.64 12.25 19.27
N GLU A 124 6.81 13.40 19.90
CA GLU A 124 5.73 14.32 20.29
C GLU A 124 4.93 14.79 19.06
N LEU A 125 5.61 15.26 18.01
CA LEU A 125 4.93 15.72 16.79
C LEU A 125 4.20 14.58 16.07
N ARG A 126 4.75 13.36 16.07
CA ARG A 126 4.06 12.18 15.57
C ARG A 126 2.81 11.89 16.40
N HIS A 127 2.90 11.92 17.73
CA HIS A 127 1.74 11.69 18.61
C HIS A 127 0.62 12.70 18.31
N GLN A 128 0.95 13.99 18.29
CA GLN A 128 0.04 15.08 17.93
C GLN A 128 -0.58 14.88 16.53
N ALA A 129 0.23 14.54 15.52
CA ALA A 129 -0.24 14.34 14.16
C ALA A 129 -1.16 13.12 13.97
N THR A 130 -1.15 12.15 14.89
CA THR A 130 -1.96 10.93 14.83
C THR A 130 -3.16 10.87 15.78
N HIS A 131 -3.11 11.58 16.92
CA HIS A 131 -4.11 11.47 17.99
C HIS A 131 -4.74 12.81 18.40
N GLU A 132 -4.16 13.94 17.99
CA GLU A 132 -4.69 15.28 18.27
C GLU A 132 -5.09 15.99 16.96
N GLN A 133 -5.27 17.31 17.02
CA GLN A 133 -5.48 18.13 15.83
C GLN A 133 -4.20 18.20 14.99
N LEU A 134 -4.36 18.07 13.67
CA LEU A 134 -3.28 18.21 12.69
C LEU A 134 -2.41 19.45 12.97
N PRO A 135 -1.07 19.33 13.08
CA PRO A 135 -0.19 20.47 13.33
C PRO A 135 -0.32 21.62 12.32
N SER A 136 0.17 22.80 12.71
CA SER A 136 0.26 23.94 11.80
C SER A 136 1.29 23.70 10.69
N LEU A 137 1.07 24.28 9.52
CA LEU A 137 1.96 24.13 8.36
C LEU A 137 3.39 24.61 8.65
N SER A 138 3.57 25.67 9.46
CA SER A 138 4.88 26.15 9.90
C SER A 138 5.63 25.13 10.76
N LYS A 139 4.93 24.45 11.69
CA LYS A 139 5.52 23.39 12.53
C LYS A 139 5.92 22.18 11.67
N LEU A 140 5.09 21.82 10.70
CA LEU A 140 5.36 20.70 9.77
C LEU A 140 6.54 20.97 8.83
N ARG A 141 6.62 22.15 8.20
CA ARG A 141 7.76 22.57 7.36
C ARG A 141 9.08 22.51 8.13
N SER A 142 9.13 23.09 9.33
CA SER A 142 10.32 23.06 10.19
C SER A 142 10.72 21.64 10.59
N ALA A 143 9.74 20.81 10.98
CA ALA A 143 9.99 19.43 11.37
C ALA A 143 10.46 18.55 10.18
N ALA A 144 9.91 18.74 8.98
CA ALA A 144 10.34 18.01 7.78
C ALA A 144 11.79 18.31 7.42
N ASN A 145 12.20 19.58 7.45
CA ASN A 145 13.59 19.98 7.21
C ASN A 145 14.55 19.39 8.28
N ASN A 146 14.17 19.47 9.56
CA ASN A 146 14.95 18.88 10.64
C ASN A 146 15.05 17.35 10.54
N ALA A 147 13.98 16.68 10.08
CA ALA A 147 13.98 15.23 9.84
C ALA A 147 14.87 14.85 8.66
N LEU A 148 14.83 15.59 7.53
CA LEU A 148 15.71 15.37 6.39
C LEU A 148 17.19 15.53 6.77
N ALA A 149 17.53 16.56 7.54
CA ALA A 149 18.89 16.76 8.07
C ALA A 149 19.30 15.61 9.01
N TRP A 150 18.42 15.16 9.90
CA TRP A 150 18.68 14.03 10.79
C TRP A 150 18.90 12.73 10.00
N ILE A 151 18.07 12.42 8.99
CA ILE A 151 18.22 11.22 8.14
C ILE A 151 19.53 11.28 7.33
N TRP A 152 19.94 12.47 6.89
CA TRP A 152 21.23 12.66 6.22
C TRP A 152 22.40 12.21 7.11
N HIS A 153 22.47 12.71 8.34
CA HIS A 153 23.53 12.36 9.28
C HIS A 153 23.46 10.93 9.81
N PHE A 154 22.26 10.35 9.93
CA PHE A 154 22.05 9.00 10.48
C PHE A 154 22.23 7.88 9.44
N TYR A 155 22.14 8.17 8.14
CA TYR A 155 22.11 7.14 7.10
C TYR A 155 22.85 7.52 5.82
N TRP A 156 22.49 8.63 5.16
CA TRP A 156 23.05 8.94 3.84
C TRP A 156 24.55 9.25 3.86
N LYS A 157 25.04 9.87 4.95
CA LYS A 157 26.45 10.18 5.16
C LYS A 157 27.37 8.96 5.07
N ASP A 158 26.90 7.79 5.53
CA ASP A 158 27.70 6.56 5.59
C ASP A 158 27.50 5.68 4.35
N VAL A 159 26.35 5.81 3.67
CA VAL A 159 26.02 5.06 2.44
C VAL A 159 26.69 5.64 1.20
N ILE A 160 26.95 6.96 1.19
CA ILE A 160 27.64 7.63 0.09
C ILE A 160 29.13 7.71 0.43
N PRO A 161 30.02 6.95 -0.25
CA PRO A 161 31.44 7.28 -0.20
C PRO A 161 31.61 8.62 -0.92
N ILE A 162 31.74 9.70 -0.15
CA ILE A 162 32.17 10.98 -0.67
C ILE A 162 33.53 10.75 -1.31
N ASN A 163 33.61 10.81 -2.64
CA ASN A 163 34.82 10.50 -3.39
C ASN A 163 35.99 11.40 -2.93
N LYS A 164 36.86 10.85 -2.08
CA LYS A 164 38.16 11.43 -1.68
C LYS A 164 39.20 11.34 -2.80
N GLU A 165 38.76 11.44 -4.05
CA GLU A 165 39.63 11.38 -5.25
C GLU A 165 39.85 12.76 -5.89
N ASN A 166 39.34 13.84 -5.28
CA ASN A 166 39.75 15.23 -5.58
C ASN A 166 40.21 16.02 -4.34
N SER A 167 40.55 15.32 -3.25
CA SER A 167 41.20 15.89 -2.06
C SER A 167 42.20 14.91 -1.47
N GLY A 168 43.23 14.59 -2.26
CA GLY A 168 44.38 13.84 -1.79
C GLY A 168 45.18 14.65 -0.77
N GLY A 169 45.37 14.08 0.42
CA GLY A 169 46.40 14.47 1.39
C GLY A 169 46.32 15.88 1.99
N GLU A 170 45.85 15.99 3.23
CA GLU A 170 46.77 16.11 4.39
C GLU A 170 46.00 15.98 5.71
N GLY A 171 46.69 15.56 6.76
CA GLY A 171 46.10 15.39 8.09
C GLY A 171 46.21 16.66 8.93
N SER A 172 45.19 16.93 9.75
CA SER A 172 45.28 17.73 10.98
C SER A 172 46.18 18.99 10.92
N GLN A 173 45.78 19.98 10.12
CA GLN A 173 46.04 21.37 10.50
C GLN A 173 44.73 21.98 10.97
N SER A 174 44.71 22.41 12.23
CA SER A 174 43.65 23.29 12.75
C SER A 174 43.71 24.59 11.98
N ASP A 175 42.65 24.91 11.23
CA ASP A 175 42.52 26.22 10.56
C ASP A 175 42.80 27.33 11.58
N PRO A 176 43.87 28.15 11.40
CA PRO A 176 44.29 29.14 12.39
C PRO A 176 43.18 30.15 12.71
N LEU A 177 42.35 30.47 11.72
CA LEU A 177 41.23 31.39 11.89
C LEU A 177 40.11 30.76 12.72
N ARG A 178 39.84 29.46 12.52
CA ARG A 178 38.86 28.69 13.29
C ARG A 178 39.28 28.54 14.76
N ASP A 179 40.57 28.30 15.03
CA ASP A 179 41.07 28.24 16.42
C ASP A 179 41.05 29.63 17.08
N LEU A 180 41.45 30.70 16.36
CA LEU A 180 41.38 32.09 16.84
C LEU A 180 39.93 32.49 17.21
N LEU A 181 38.97 32.18 16.34
CA LEU A 181 37.53 32.42 16.58
C LEU A 181 37.01 31.58 17.76
N THR A 182 37.39 30.30 17.86
CA THR A 182 36.97 29.43 18.96
C THR A 182 37.51 29.92 20.31
N ARG A 183 38.76 30.40 20.36
CA ARG A 183 39.33 31.07 21.53
C ARG A 183 38.58 32.36 21.87
N TYR A 184 38.33 33.23 20.88
CA TYR A 184 37.57 34.47 21.07
C TYR A 184 36.17 34.24 21.65
N PHE A 185 35.49 33.16 21.25
CA PHE A 185 34.15 32.83 21.80
C PHE A 185 34.17 32.22 23.20
N ARG A 186 35.28 31.57 23.61
CA ARG A 186 35.42 30.95 24.93
C ARG A 186 36.01 31.88 25.98
N GLU A 187 36.89 32.80 25.58
CA GLU A 187 37.57 33.71 26.49
C GLU A 187 36.62 34.69 27.19
N GLN A 188 36.90 35.03 28.45
CA GLN A 188 36.09 35.97 29.25
C GLN A 188 36.85 37.25 29.61
N ASP A 189 38.19 37.28 29.53
CA ASP A 189 38.99 38.49 29.78
C ASP A 189 38.88 39.49 28.60
N GLU A 190 38.40 40.71 28.90
CA GLU A 190 38.25 41.78 27.89
C GLU A 190 39.57 42.34 27.36
N THR A 191 40.68 42.23 28.11
CA THR A 191 41.99 42.69 27.62
C THR A 191 42.52 41.78 26.52
N LEU A 192 42.42 40.46 26.72
CA LEU A 192 42.76 39.43 25.73
C LEU A 192 41.81 39.47 24.52
N LYS A 193 40.50 39.65 24.72
CA LYS A 193 39.54 39.80 23.61
C LYS A 193 39.84 40.99 22.70
N ASN A 194 40.31 42.11 23.24
CA ASN A 194 40.65 43.27 22.42
C ASN A 194 41.92 43.05 21.58
N ASP A 195 42.86 42.22 22.07
CA ASP A 195 44.01 41.80 21.26
C ASP A 195 43.61 40.81 20.16
N LEU A 196 42.76 39.83 20.50
CA LEU A 196 42.16 38.90 19.53
C LEU A 196 41.31 39.63 18.48
N ARG A 197 40.56 40.68 18.84
CA ARG A 197 39.83 41.54 17.87
C ARG A 197 40.76 42.25 16.90
N ARG A 198 41.90 42.78 17.36
CA ARG A 198 42.90 43.38 16.47
C ARG A 198 43.51 42.36 15.51
N GLN A 199 43.73 41.13 15.98
CA GLN A 199 44.19 40.03 15.12
C GLN A 199 43.10 39.60 14.11
N LEU A 200 41.82 39.59 14.50
CA LEU A 200 40.69 39.30 13.60
C LEU A 200 40.51 40.38 12.52
N GLN A 201 40.79 41.65 12.83
CA GLN A 201 40.73 42.77 11.87
C GLN A 201 41.78 42.71 10.74
N SER A 202 42.83 41.88 10.85
CA SER A 202 43.80 41.68 9.76
C SER A 202 43.43 40.57 8.77
N TRP A 203 42.30 39.88 8.96
CA TRP A 203 41.81 38.84 8.05
C TRP A 203 40.75 39.39 7.10
N ASP A 204 40.66 38.77 5.92
CA ASP A 204 39.64 39.08 4.92
C ASP A 204 38.21 38.83 5.44
N GLU A 205 37.31 39.76 5.13
CA GLU A 205 35.94 39.77 5.65
C GLU A 205 35.13 38.57 5.15
N ALA A 206 35.26 38.21 3.87
CA ALA A 206 34.52 37.10 3.27
C ALA A 206 35.00 35.75 3.81
N SER A 207 36.30 35.60 4.07
CA SER A 207 36.90 34.44 4.72
C SER A 207 36.41 34.30 6.16
N LEU A 208 36.42 35.40 6.92
CA LEU A 208 36.01 35.42 8.33
C LEU A 208 34.51 35.15 8.50
N LEU A 209 33.64 35.69 7.63
CA LEU A 209 32.22 35.38 7.60
C LEU A 209 31.93 33.91 7.24
N ARG A 210 32.73 33.30 6.35
CA ARG A 210 32.60 31.87 6.00
C ARG A 210 32.93 30.98 7.20
N THR A 211 34.08 31.17 7.84
CA THR A 211 34.46 30.39 9.02
C THR A 211 33.50 30.62 10.20
N LEU A 212 32.90 31.81 10.32
CA LEU A 212 31.84 32.08 11.29
C LEU A 212 30.55 31.29 11.02
N ALA A 213 30.12 31.20 9.76
CA ALA A 213 28.97 30.38 9.37
C ALA A 213 29.25 28.89 9.67
N GLU A 214 30.43 28.39 9.30
CA GLU A 214 30.84 27.01 9.61
C GLU A 214 30.87 26.72 11.11
N ILE A 215 31.32 27.66 11.96
CA ILE A 215 31.28 27.50 13.42
C ILE A 215 29.84 27.51 13.95
N ALA A 216 28.96 28.36 13.40
CA ALA A 216 27.56 28.42 13.79
C ALA A 216 26.78 27.16 13.38
N GLU A 217 27.10 26.55 12.24
CA GLU A 217 26.48 25.31 11.75
C GLU A 217 27.04 24.04 12.42
N SER A 218 28.30 24.05 12.85
CA SER A 218 28.97 22.86 13.43
C SER A 218 29.11 22.85 14.97
N SER A 219 28.65 23.89 15.67
CA SER A 219 28.68 23.95 17.13
C SER A 219 27.33 23.58 17.75
N GLU A 220 27.34 22.69 18.74
CA GLU A 220 26.14 22.34 19.54
C GLU A 220 25.89 23.30 20.71
N GLU A 221 26.82 24.23 21.01
CA GLU A 221 26.72 25.16 22.13
C GLU A 221 25.94 26.45 21.75
N PRO A 222 24.72 26.72 22.28
CA PRO A 222 23.90 27.86 21.85
C PRO A 222 24.56 29.23 22.05
N GLN A 223 25.46 29.34 23.03
CA GLN A 223 26.20 30.56 23.32
C GLN A 223 27.28 30.86 22.26
N ILE A 224 27.90 29.83 21.67
CA ILE A 224 28.88 30.00 20.59
C ILE A 224 28.15 30.39 19.30
N ILE A 225 27.02 29.74 18.99
CA ILE A 225 26.17 30.10 17.84
C ILE A 225 25.72 31.57 17.94
N LEU A 226 25.19 31.99 19.09
CA LEU A 226 24.76 33.38 19.30
C LEU A 226 25.90 34.39 19.17
N ARG A 227 27.09 34.08 19.71
CA ARG A 227 28.27 34.96 19.59
C ARG A 227 28.82 35.01 18.16
N ALA A 228 28.79 33.90 17.42
CA ALA A 228 29.17 33.85 16.01
C ALA A 228 28.23 34.68 15.14
N LEU A 229 26.92 34.58 15.36
CA LEU A 229 25.90 35.39 14.69
C LEU A 229 25.97 36.87 15.06
N GLN A 230 26.26 37.20 16.33
CA GLN A 230 26.48 38.58 16.76
C GLN A 230 27.73 39.18 16.11
N LEU A 231 28.82 38.42 16.00
CA LEU A 231 30.05 38.88 15.37
C LEU A 231 29.85 39.04 13.85
N SER A 232 29.22 38.09 13.16
CA SER A 232 28.93 38.20 11.73
C SER A 232 28.02 39.40 11.42
N ARG A 233 27.03 39.66 12.26
CA ARG A 233 26.16 40.87 12.15
C ARG A 233 26.91 42.18 12.46
N SER A 234 27.88 42.15 13.36
CA SER A 234 28.74 43.31 13.65
C SER A 234 29.70 43.62 12.50
N ILE A 235 30.09 42.61 11.73
CA ILE A 235 30.92 42.74 10.52
C ILE A 235 30.08 43.31 9.37
N LEU A 236 28.90 42.72 9.14
CA LEU A 236 27.92 43.14 8.12
C LEU A 236 27.21 44.49 8.41
N GLY A 237 27.71 45.30 9.36
CA GLY A 237 27.42 46.74 9.43
C GLY A 237 26.01 47.17 9.87
N GLY A 238 25.32 46.43 10.76
CA GLY A 238 23.92 46.74 11.13
C GLY A 238 23.56 46.65 12.63
N GLY A 239 23.77 47.74 13.37
CA GLY A 239 23.38 47.85 14.79
C GLY A 239 21.96 48.38 15.02
N CYS A 240 21.25 47.81 16.01
CA CYS A 240 20.20 48.47 16.80
C CYS A 240 19.93 47.66 18.08
N GLU A 241 19.35 48.30 19.09
CA GLU A 241 19.38 47.90 20.51
C GLU A 241 18.31 46.86 20.92
N THR A 242 18.50 46.27 22.10
CA THR A 242 17.59 45.29 22.72
C THR A 242 16.43 45.94 23.48
N PRO A 243 15.17 45.51 23.31
CA PRO A 243 14.12 45.74 24.30
C PRO A 243 14.22 44.67 25.40
N SER A 244 14.39 45.11 26.64
CA SER A 244 14.34 44.26 27.84
C SER A 244 12.91 44.21 28.42
N ALA A 245 12.62 43.15 29.16
CA ALA A 245 11.49 42.96 30.08
C ALA A 245 10.04 43.09 29.54
N VAL A 246 9.25 42.03 29.76
CA VAL A 246 7.78 42.04 29.62
C VAL A 246 7.14 42.53 30.92
N THR A 247 6.30 43.55 30.84
CA THR A 247 5.27 43.85 31.84
C THR A 247 3.95 44.26 31.17
N SER A 248 2.90 43.44 31.38
CA SER A 248 1.46 43.79 31.48
C SER A 248 0.83 44.84 30.54
N GLY A 249 -0.16 44.42 29.74
CA GLY A 249 -1.14 45.31 29.10
C GLY A 249 -2.14 44.54 28.21
N GLY A 250 -3.44 44.87 28.31
CA GLY A 250 -4.55 44.22 27.62
C GLY A 250 -4.86 44.75 26.20
N PRO A 251 -6.00 44.35 25.61
CA PRO A 251 -6.17 44.27 24.15
C PRO A 251 -6.92 45.45 23.50
N GLU A 252 -6.71 45.67 22.20
CA GLU A 252 -7.59 46.48 21.35
C GLU A 252 -8.13 45.71 20.13
N THR A 253 -9.37 46.06 19.75
CA THR A 253 -10.22 45.38 18.78
C THR A 253 -9.98 45.83 17.34
N ARG A 254 -10.00 44.90 16.37
CA ARG A 254 -10.01 45.22 14.93
C ARG A 254 -11.41 45.51 14.39
N ASN A 255 -11.47 46.34 13.37
CA ASN A 255 -12.67 47.06 12.90
C ASN A 255 -13.59 46.19 12.02
N LEU A 256 -14.91 46.43 12.09
CA LEU A 256 -15.95 45.59 11.47
C LEU A 256 -16.21 45.86 9.98
N LYS A 257 -15.61 46.91 9.38
CA LYS A 257 -15.89 47.34 8.00
C LYS A 257 -15.19 46.53 6.91
N ASP A 258 -14.12 45.81 7.24
CA ASP A 258 -13.33 45.08 6.24
C ASP A 258 -14.01 43.76 5.81
N LEU A 259 -14.88 43.20 6.65
CA LEU A 259 -15.58 41.92 6.39
C LEU A 259 -16.75 42.04 5.41
N GLU A 260 -17.40 43.20 5.33
CA GLU A 260 -18.54 43.40 4.42
C GLU A 260 -18.07 43.58 2.96
N ASN A 261 -16.92 44.24 2.74
CA ASN A 261 -16.31 44.40 1.42
C ASN A 261 -15.89 43.04 0.81
N VAL A 262 -15.24 42.18 1.60
CA VAL A 262 -14.84 40.83 1.17
C VAL A 262 -16.07 39.97 0.84
N ARG A 263 -17.21 40.18 1.51
CA ARG A 263 -18.45 39.46 1.23
C ARG A 263 -19.09 39.90 -0.09
N ALA A 264 -18.96 41.17 -0.47
CA ALA A 264 -19.46 41.68 -1.74
C ALA A 264 -18.65 41.13 -2.93
N GLU A 265 -17.32 41.15 -2.87
CA GLU A 265 -16.46 40.62 -3.95
C GLU A 265 -16.71 39.13 -4.24
N LEU A 266 -16.95 38.34 -3.19
CA LEU A 266 -17.25 36.91 -3.34
C LEU A 266 -18.60 36.61 -4.00
N GLN A 267 -19.58 37.54 -3.96
CA GLN A 267 -20.84 37.35 -4.69
C GLN A 267 -20.66 37.63 -6.19
N THR A 268 -19.95 38.70 -6.56
CA THR A 268 -19.70 39.04 -7.97
C THR A 268 -18.95 37.94 -8.71
N LEU A 269 -17.92 37.36 -8.07
CA LEU A 269 -17.14 36.25 -8.62
C LEU A 269 -17.98 34.97 -8.83
N ASN A 270 -19.04 34.76 -8.04
CA ASN A 270 -19.90 33.58 -8.19
C ASN A 270 -20.89 33.73 -9.36
N GLU A 271 -21.30 34.96 -9.70
CA GLU A 271 -22.17 35.24 -10.86
C GLU A 271 -21.40 35.20 -12.20
N GLU A 272 -20.08 35.44 -12.21
CA GLU A 272 -19.23 35.26 -13.39
C GLU A 272 -19.00 33.76 -13.71
N LEU A 273 -18.91 32.91 -12.68
CA LEU A 273 -18.70 31.46 -12.83
C LEU A 273 -19.88 30.73 -13.47
N ASP A 274 -21.12 31.09 -13.12
CA ASP A 274 -22.33 30.44 -13.68
C ASP A 274 -22.59 30.78 -15.17
N ASN A 275 -21.97 31.82 -15.72
CA ASN A 275 -22.21 32.28 -17.09
C ASN A 275 -21.19 31.77 -18.14
N THR A 276 -20.19 30.98 -17.74
CA THR A 276 -19.14 30.52 -18.66
C THR A 276 -19.53 29.22 -19.37
N GLN A 277 -20.20 29.33 -20.53
CA GLN A 277 -20.43 28.17 -21.41
C GLN A 277 -19.13 27.66 -22.02
N VAL A 278 -18.85 26.36 -21.86
CA VAL A 278 -17.68 25.71 -22.45
C VAL A 278 -18.01 25.20 -23.85
N GLU A 279 -17.54 25.90 -24.89
CA GLU A 279 -17.53 25.37 -26.26
C GLU A 279 -16.58 24.18 -26.36
N ARG A 280 -17.05 23.07 -26.96
CA ARG A 280 -16.22 21.92 -27.29
C ARG A 280 -15.46 22.19 -28.58
N VAL A 281 -14.14 22.05 -28.54
CA VAL A 281 -13.30 21.94 -29.74
C VAL A 281 -13.08 20.46 -30.04
N ASP A 282 -13.85 19.91 -30.98
CA ASP A 282 -13.59 18.59 -31.55
C ASP A 282 -12.36 18.65 -32.47
N GLN A 283 -11.30 17.90 -32.16
CA GLN A 283 -10.25 17.61 -33.13
C GLN A 283 -10.60 16.38 -33.95
N GLN A 284 -10.93 16.60 -35.23
CA GLN A 284 -11.03 15.55 -36.22
C GLN A 284 -9.64 14.92 -36.44
N VAL A 285 -9.56 13.60 -36.33
CA VAL A 285 -8.43 12.82 -36.86
C VAL A 285 -8.96 12.03 -38.05
N GLU A 286 -8.41 12.32 -39.23
CA GLU A 286 -8.79 11.67 -40.47
C GLU A 286 -8.41 10.18 -40.45
N THR A 287 -9.37 9.32 -40.80
CA THR A 287 -9.15 7.90 -41.03
C THR A 287 -8.77 7.65 -42.49
N SER A 288 -7.57 7.13 -42.75
CA SER A 288 -7.23 6.49 -44.02
C SER A 288 -7.24 4.96 -43.88
N ASP A 289 -8.16 4.31 -44.59
CA ASP A 289 -8.17 2.86 -44.76
C ASP A 289 -7.02 2.42 -45.68
N GLU A 290 -6.11 1.57 -45.20
CA GLU A 290 -5.39 0.63 -46.06
C GLU A 290 -5.32 -0.77 -45.44
N THR A 291 -5.89 -1.73 -46.17
CA THR A 291 -5.89 -3.15 -45.85
C THR A 291 -4.57 -3.82 -46.19
N SER A 292 -3.86 -4.42 -45.23
CA SER A 292 -3.20 -5.74 -45.44
C SER A 292 -2.63 -6.35 -44.15
N SER A 293 -2.62 -7.68 -44.11
CA SER A 293 -2.11 -8.49 -43.00
C SER A 293 -0.65 -8.90 -43.19
N GLN A 294 0.22 -8.64 -42.20
CA GLN A 294 1.38 -9.51 -41.92
C GLN A 294 1.98 -9.26 -40.53
N SER A 295 2.24 -10.33 -39.77
CA SER A 295 2.68 -10.28 -38.38
C SER A 295 4.04 -10.95 -38.18
N VAL A 296 5.09 -10.20 -37.81
CA VAL A 296 6.31 -10.77 -37.20
C VAL A 296 6.89 -9.78 -36.18
N GLY A 297 6.81 -10.12 -34.88
CA GLY A 297 7.37 -9.29 -33.79
C GLY A 297 8.34 -10.03 -32.86
N TRP A 298 8.60 -11.31 -33.10
CA TRP A 298 9.40 -12.17 -32.22
C TRP A 298 10.26 -13.13 -33.05
N THR A 299 11.58 -13.09 -32.85
CA THR A 299 12.54 -13.99 -33.51
C THR A 299 13.42 -14.65 -32.46
N ARG A 300 13.55 -15.98 -32.50
CA ARG A 300 14.39 -16.74 -31.56
C ARG A 300 15.87 -16.59 -31.92
N TYR A 301 16.63 -15.93 -31.06
CA TYR A 301 18.10 -15.85 -31.17
C TYR A 301 18.72 -17.25 -31.19
N LYS A 302 19.58 -17.51 -32.20
CA LYS A 302 20.34 -18.76 -32.37
C LYS A 302 21.83 -18.46 -32.54
N GLY A 303 22.50 -18.14 -31.44
CA GLY A 303 23.95 -18.04 -31.34
C GLY A 303 24.41 -18.57 -29.98
N ASN A 304 25.68 -18.97 -29.86
CA ASN A 304 26.27 -19.30 -28.57
C ASN A 304 26.35 -18.03 -27.73
N THR A 305 25.51 -17.93 -26.70
CA THR A 305 25.48 -16.79 -25.78
C THR A 305 26.66 -16.87 -24.80
N PRO A 306 27.53 -15.84 -24.71
CA PRO A 306 28.17 -15.54 -23.44
C PRO A 306 27.09 -15.16 -22.40
N SER A 307 27.36 -15.34 -21.11
CA SER A 307 26.36 -15.50 -20.04
C SER A 307 25.52 -14.27 -19.64
N ALA A 308 25.17 -13.39 -20.57
CA ALA A 308 24.27 -12.25 -20.36
C ALA A 308 23.37 -12.05 -21.58
N LEU A 309 22.04 -12.03 -21.37
CA LEU A 309 21.06 -11.79 -22.44
C LEU A 309 20.87 -10.28 -22.64
N VAL A 310 21.19 -9.77 -23.83
CA VAL A 310 20.88 -8.39 -24.24
C VAL A 310 19.99 -8.45 -25.48
N LEU A 311 18.82 -7.81 -25.42
CA LEU A 311 17.84 -7.76 -26.50
C LEU A 311 18.08 -6.54 -27.40
N PHE A 312 18.28 -6.77 -28.69
CA PHE A 312 18.24 -5.75 -29.74
C PHE A 312 17.10 -6.09 -30.72
N LEU A 313 16.39 -5.06 -31.19
CA LEU A 313 15.29 -5.14 -32.15
C LEU A 313 15.75 -4.65 -33.54
N THR A 314 15.62 -5.49 -34.55
CA THR A 314 15.75 -5.13 -35.97
C THR A 314 14.76 -5.93 -36.83
N VAL A 315 14.30 -5.34 -37.94
CA VAL A 315 13.22 -5.84 -38.81
C VAL A 315 13.74 -5.95 -40.25
N PRO A 316 13.56 -7.09 -40.96
CA PRO A 316 12.97 -7.00 -42.32
C PRO A 316 12.24 -8.26 -42.88
N ASN A 317 11.26 -7.99 -43.75
CA ASN A 317 10.82 -8.67 -44.99
C ASN A 317 10.65 -10.21 -45.15
N ALA A 318 9.42 -10.54 -45.59
CA ALA A 318 9.03 -11.40 -46.73
C ALA A 318 9.18 -12.95 -46.72
N ALA A 319 8.01 -13.58 -46.85
CA ALA A 319 7.61 -14.99 -47.08
C ALA A 319 8.16 -15.67 -48.38
N PRO A 320 7.71 -16.89 -48.80
CA PRO A 320 6.95 -18.00 -48.14
C PRO A 320 7.53 -19.43 -48.38
N THR A 321 6.96 -20.49 -47.74
CA THR A 321 6.25 -21.62 -48.44
C THR A 321 5.77 -22.80 -47.54
N CYS A 322 4.52 -23.22 -47.82
CA CYS A 322 3.78 -24.49 -47.66
C CYS A 322 4.27 -25.70 -46.81
N GLY A 323 3.31 -26.35 -46.13
CA GLY A 323 3.32 -27.82 -45.90
C GLY A 323 2.64 -28.30 -44.60
N PRO A 324 1.62 -29.19 -44.61
CA PRO A 324 0.89 -29.59 -43.40
C PRO A 324 1.35 -30.94 -42.82
N TYR A 325 1.17 -31.16 -41.51
CA TYR A 325 0.51 -32.33 -40.89
C TYR A 325 0.48 -32.16 -39.35
N ARG A 326 -0.49 -32.83 -38.68
CA ARG A 326 -0.63 -32.82 -37.22
C ARG A 326 0.15 -33.97 -36.58
N THR A 327 0.92 -33.68 -35.53
CA THR A 327 1.11 -34.60 -34.40
C THR A 327 1.37 -33.78 -33.13
N VAL A 328 0.85 -34.28 -32.01
CA VAL A 328 1.16 -33.79 -30.66
C VAL A 328 2.36 -34.58 -30.16
N ASP A 329 3.34 -33.91 -29.56
CA ASP A 329 4.23 -34.54 -28.59
C ASP A 329 4.56 -33.55 -27.46
N VAL A 330 4.58 -34.08 -26.24
CA VAL A 330 4.79 -33.34 -24.99
C VAL A 330 6.27 -33.32 -24.65
N ILE A 331 6.83 -32.16 -24.32
CA ILE A 331 8.14 -32.06 -23.66
C ILE A 331 7.96 -31.37 -22.32
N VAL A 332 8.03 -32.17 -21.25
CA VAL A 332 8.22 -31.69 -19.88
C VAL A 332 9.70 -31.40 -19.69
N ILE A 333 10.04 -30.20 -19.18
CA ILE A 333 11.37 -29.92 -18.63
C ILE A 333 11.20 -29.42 -17.20
N GLY A 334 11.46 -30.30 -16.25
CA GLY A 334 11.85 -29.95 -14.88
C GLY A 334 13.33 -30.28 -14.68
N THR A 335 14.04 -29.44 -13.93
CA THR A 335 15.42 -29.70 -13.50
C THR A 335 15.48 -30.00 -11.99
N PRO A 336 16.50 -30.72 -11.51
CA PRO A 336 16.22 -31.82 -10.58
C PRO A 336 16.61 -31.55 -9.13
N LYS A 337 16.01 -32.33 -8.22
CA LYS A 337 16.70 -32.84 -7.03
C LYS A 337 16.56 -34.36 -6.96
N LEU A 338 17.70 -35.02 -6.94
CA LEU A 338 17.82 -36.48 -6.80
C LEU A 338 17.49 -36.89 -5.36
N LEU A 339 16.60 -37.87 -5.20
CA LEU A 339 16.56 -38.77 -4.05
C LEU A 339 16.07 -40.13 -4.56
N ASN A 340 16.96 -41.14 -4.49
CA ASN A 340 16.66 -42.51 -4.92
C ASN A 340 15.71 -43.18 -3.91
N VAL A 341 14.57 -43.69 -4.38
CA VAL A 341 13.88 -44.82 -3.75
C VAL A 341 13.38 -45.75 -4.85
N SER A 342 13.92 -46.96 -4.89
CA SER A 342 13.49 -48.04 -5.79
C SER A 342 12.18 -48.66 -5.31
N TRP A 343 11.25 -48.94 -6.23
CA TRP A 343 10.08 -49.77 -5.97
C TRP A 343 10.04 -50.94 -6.94
N GLU A 344 10.00 -52.15 -6.38
CA GLU A 344 9.92 -53.41 -7.10
C GLU A 344 8.47 -53.89 -7.11
N SER A 345 7.97 -54.33 -8.27
CA SER A 345 6.54 -54.56 -8.50
C SER A 345 6.12 -56.00 -8.24
N GLN A 346 5.15 -56.23 -7.35
CA GLN A 346 4.27 -57.41 -7.42
C GLN A 346 2.81 -57.04 -7.07
N GLN A 347 1.87 -57.42 -7.94
CA GLN A 347 0.46 -57.62 -7.58
C GLN A 347 0.27 -59.03 -7.00
N PRO A 348 -0.87 -59.34 -6.36
CA PRO A 348 -1.92 -60.02 -7.15
C PRO A 348 -3.40 -59.69 -6.80
N HIS A 349 -4.24 -59.74 -7.86
CA HIS A 349 -5.60 -60.33 -7.98
C HIS A 349 -6.76 -60.07 -6.97
N LEU A 350 -7.82 -59.44 -7.52
CA LEU A 350 -9.26 -59.79 -7.52
C LEU A 350 -9.82 -60.85 -6.52
N SER A 351 -10.97 -60.54 -5.89
CA SER A 351 -12.27 -61.22 -6.12
C SER A 351 -13.45 -60.48 -5.44
N ALA A 352 -14.69 -60.90 -5.68
CA ALA A 352 -15.91 -60.12 -5.40
C ALA A 352 -16.94 -60.81 -4.46
N SER A 353 -17.74 -60.00 -3.75
CA SER A 353 -19.02 -60.32 -3.06
C SER A 353 -19.59 -58.99 -2.47
N THR A 354 -20.86 -58.72 -2.16
CA THR A 354 -22.18 -59.40 -2.27
C THR A 354 -23.29 -58.30 -2.26
N ARG A 355 -24.54 -58.61 -2.66
CA ARG A 355 -25.73 -57.73 -2.47
C ARG A 355 -26.81 -58.39 -1.59
N ARG A 356 -27.44 -57.62 -0.68
CA ARG A 356 -28.86 -57.62 -0.18
C ARG A 356 -28.88 -56.81 1.14
N ALA A 357 -29.76 -55.83 1.42
CA ALA A 357 -31.23 -55.63 1.29
C ALA A 357 -32.03 -56.07 2.55
N ILE A 358 -33.11 -55.33 2.87
CA ILE A 358 -34.04 -55.29 4.05
C ILE A 358 -33.85 -53.99 4.86
N ALA A 359 -34.78 -53.05 5.15
CA ALA A 359 -36.26 -52.91 5.12
C ALA A 359 -36.99 -52.99 6.51
N GLY A 360 -37.32 -51.83 7.11
CA GLY A 360 -38.61 -51.56 7.77
C GLY A 360 -38.78 -51.54 9.32
N ASN A 361 -38.79 -50.32 9.91
CA ASN A 361 -39.70 -49.79 10.98
C ASN A 361 -39.91 -50.52 12.36
N PRO A 362 -40.58 -49.91 13.37
CA PRO A 362 -40.42 -48.60 14.04
C PRO A 362 -40.36 -48.69 15.60
N GLU A 363 -40.03 -47.59 16.32
CA GLU A 363 -40.83 -47.01 17.45
C GLU A 363 -40.07 -46.02 18.38
N SER A 364 -40.81 -44.95 18.74
CA SER A 364 -40.67 -43.95 19.82
C SER A 364 -39.39 -43.78 20.67
N GLN A 365 -38.98 -42.51 20.84
CA GLN A 365 -39.18 -41.77 22.11
C GLN A 365 -39.28 -40.24 21.88
N ARG A 366 -39.96 -39.53 22.78
CA ARG A 366 -40.29 -38.09 22.64
C ARG A 366 -39.18 -37.19 23.17
N GLY A 367 -38.88 -36.09 22.49
CA GLY A 367 -38.00 -35.03 23.02
C GLY A 367 -38.00 -33.75 22.17
N VAL A 368 -38.67 -32.70 22.67
CA VAL A 368 -38.56 -31.27 22.33
C VAL A 368 -38.49 -30.90 20.84
N GLN A 369 -39.58 -30.34 20.32
CA GLN A 369 -39.63 -29.72 19.00
C GLN A 369 -38.98 -28.32 19.04
N ILE A 370 -37.70 -28.22 18.69
CA ILE A 370 -37.08 -26.94 18.31
C ILE A 370 -37.22 -26.81 16.79
N SER A 371 -38.02 -25.84 16.34
CA SER A 371 -38.19 -25.53 14.91
C SER A 371 -36.95 -24.80 14.38
N ALA A 372 -35.88 -25.55 14.13
CA ALA A 372 -34.78 -25.08 13.31
C ALA A 372 -35.26 -25.02 11.85
N THR A 373 -35.67 -23.82 11.41
CA THR A 373 -35.99 -23.54 10.01
C THR A 373 -34.71 -23.64 9.19
N LEU A 374 -34.40 -24.85 8.73
CA LEU A 374 -33.34 -25.11 7.77
C LEU A 374 -33.65 -24.31 6.49
N LEU A 375 -32.81 -23.32 6.18
CA LEU A 375 -32.82 -22.68 4.87
C LEU A 375 -32.42 -23.75 3.83
N PRO A 376 -33.17 -23.92 2.73
CA PRO A 376 -32.86 -24.95 1.74
C PRO A 376 -31.55 -24.62 0.99
N HIS A 377 -30.47 -25.27 1.42
CA HIS A 377 -29.17 -25.17 0.76
C HIS A 377 -29.17 -25.77 -0.66
N GLU A 378 -30.10 -26.68 -0.94
CA GLU A 378 -30.33 -27.23 -2.28
C GLU A 378 -30.63 -26.12 -3.31
N PHE A 379 -30.09 -26.27 -4.52
CA PHE A 379 -30.61 -25.53 -5.67
C PHE A 379 -31.93 -26.18 -6.09
N PRO A 380 -32.96 -25.40 -6.49
CA PRO A 380 -34.29 -25.93 -6.80
C PRO A 380 -34.20 -27.05 -7.86
N SER A 381 -34.73 -28.22 -7.51
CA SER A 381 -34.42 -29.50 -8.14
C SER A 381 -35.33 -29.88 -9.30
N GLU A 382 -35.79 -28.91 -10.11
CA GLU A 382 -36.52 -29.18 -11.35
C GLU A 382 -35.90 -28.47 -12.58
N SER A 383 -35.26 -29.29 -13.42
CA SER A 383 -34.97 -29.04 -14.85
C SER A 383 -34.21 -27.77 -15.28
N CYS A 384 -32.86 -27.84 -15.30
CA CYS A 384 -32.05 -27.60 -16.52
C CYS A 384 -30.51 -27.73 -16.34
N TYR A 385 -29.97 -27.61 -15.13
CA TYR A 385 -28.53 -27.48 -14.92
C TYR A 385 -27.78 -28.83 -14.79
N LYS A 386 -27.21 -29.32 -15.91
CA LYS A 386 -26.17 -30.38 -15.91
C LYS A 386 -24.78 -29.77 -16.14
N ALA A 387 -24.22 -29.24 -15.07
CA ALA A 387 -22.85 -28.74 -15.01
C ALA A 387 -21.84 -29.91 -15.06
N THR A 388 -20.56 -29.65 -15.37
CA THR A 388 -19.52 -30.68 -15.56
C THR A 388 -18.21 -30.33 -14.85
N SER A 389 -18.15 -30.64 -13.55
CA SER A 389 -16.98 -30.86 -12.71
C SER A 389 -15.82 -29.84 -12.82
N PHE A 390 -15.50 -29.18 -11.71
CA PHE A 390 -14.28 -28.37 -11.53
C PHE A 390 -12.96 -29.19 -11.58
N GLN A 391 -12.97 -30.46 -12.00
CA GLN A 391 -11.82 -31.38 -11.92
C GLN A 391 -10.58 -30.96 -12.73
N THR A 392 -10.71 -30.09 -13.74
CA THR A 392 -9.57 -29.73 -14.59
C THR A 392 -8.70 -28.61 -14.05
N ARG A 393 -9.24 -27.56 -13.38
CA ARG A 393 -8.45 -26.36 -12.99
C ARG A 393 -8.94 -25.67 -11.72
N LYS A 394 -7.98 -25.18 -10.92
CA LYS A 394 -8.22 -24.20 -9.85
C LYS A 394 -8.58 -22.84 -10.46
N PRO A 395 -9.27 -21.94 -9.73
CA PRO A 395 -9.33 -20.52 -10.09
C PRO A 395 -7.94 -19.96 -10.36
N GLN A 396 -7.80 -19.04 -11.32
CA GLN A 396 -6.54 -18.28 -11.40
C GLN A 396 -6.47 -17.35 -10.19
N ILE A 397 -5.33 -17.39 -9.50
CA ILE A 397 -5.08 -16.63 -8.28
C ILE A 397 -4.01 -15.58 -8.59
N TRP A 398 -4.25 -14.36 -8.14
CA TRP A 398 -3.22 -13.34 -8.00
C TRP A 398 -2.89 -13.20 -6.52
N THR A 399 -1.60 -13.28 -6.16
CA THR A 399 -1.10 -12.74 -4.89
C THR A 399 -0.61 -11.33 -5.18
N GLY A 400 -1.20 -10.33 -4.54
CA GLY A 400 -0.84 -8.94 -4.75
C GLY A 400 0.61 -8.60 -4.37
N THR A 401 0.94 -7.32 -4.52
CA THR A 401 1.98 -6.69 -3.68
C THR A 401 1.62 -6.65 -2.18
N SER A 402 0.35 -6.92 -1.85
CA SER A 402 -0.21 -7.22 -0.53
C SER A 402 -0.52 -8.72 -0.36
N ASP A 403 -1.00 -9.14 0.81
CA ASP A 403 -1.42 -10.52 1.11
C ASP A 403 -2.81 -10.91 0.58
N ASN A 404 -3.47 -10.01 -0.16
CA ASN A 404 -4.78 -10.20 -0.79
C ASN A 404 -4.76 -11.25 -1.92
N TYR A 405 -5.92 -11.88 -2.12
CA TYR A 405 -6.23 -12.78 -3.23
C TYR A 405 -7.37 -12.24 -4.11
N ALA A 406 -7.15 -12.18 -5.42
CA ALA A 406 -8.20 -12.08 -6.42
C ALA A 406 -8.42 -13.45 -7.11
N TYR A 407 -9.66 -13.75 -7.51
CA TYR A 407 -10.03 -15.06 -8.08
C TYR A 407 -10.79 -14.95 -9.40
N LEU A 408 -10.22 -15.49 -10.49
CA LEU A 408 -10.96 -15.66 -11.74
C LEU A 408 -11.63 -17.04 -11.76
N VAL A 409 -12.96 -17.03 -11.78
CA VAL A 409 -13.81 -18.21 -12.00
C VAL A 409 -14.25 -18.21 -13.47
N THR A 410 -14.30 -19.38 -14.11
CA THR A 410 -14.67 -19.52 -15.51
C THR A 410 -15.41 -20.84 -15.73
N ASP A 411 -16.57 -20.79 -16.38
CA ASP A 411 -17.28 -21.96 -16.87
C ASP A 411 -16.62 -22.46 -18.16
N ASP A 412 -16.10 -23.69 -18.13
CA ASP A 412 -15.27 -24.21 -19.22
C ASP A 412 -16.07 -24.49 -20.52
N LYS A 413 -17.42 -24.50 -20.48
CA LYS A 413 -18.30 -24.73 -21.64
C LYS A 413 -18.63 -23.45 -22.40
N SER A 414 -19.23 -22.48 -21.70
CA SER A 414 -19.66 -21.18 -22.24
C SER A 414 -18.50 -20.20 -22.40
N LYS A 415 -17.43 -20.40 -21.61
CA LYS A 415 -16.36 -19.44 -21.33
C LYS A 415 -16.79 -18.24 -20.49
N ASP A 416 -18.04 -18.19 -20.01
CA ASP A 416 -18.49 -17.16 -19.07
C ASP A 416 -17.61 -17.18 -17.82
N ALA A 417 -17.17 -15.99 -17.42
CA ALA A 417 -16.21 -15.82 -16.35
C ALA A 417 -16.58 -14.63 -15.46
N VAL A 418 -16.16 -14.69 -14.20
CA VAL A 418 -16.24 -13.56 -13.27
C VAL A 418 -14.93 -13.44 -12.50
N ILE A 419 -14.55 -12.20 -12.20
CA ILE A 419 -13.39 -11.89 -11.36
C ILE A 419 -13.88 -11.44 -9.99
N ILE A 420 -13.38 -12.11 -8.94
CA ILE A 420 -13.73 -11.85 -7.54
C ILE A 420 -12.64 -11.01 -6.89
N ASP A 421 -13.04 -9.94 -6.20
CA ASP A 421 -12.18 -8.99 -5.47
C ASP A 421 -10.95 -8.46 -6.26
N PRO A 422 -11.14 -7.84 -7.45
CA PRO A 422 -10.04 -7.34 -8.28
C PRO A 422 -9.45 -5.99 -7.81
N ALA A 423 -8.96 -5.94 -6.57
CA ALA A 423 -8.45 -4.70 -6.00
C ALA A 423 -7.20 -4.12 -6.71
N HIS A 424 -6.40 -4.95 -7.39
CA HIS A 424 -5.19 -4.49 -8.09
C HIS A 424 -5.33 -4.66 -9.63
N PRO A 425 -6.04 -3.74 -10.33
CA PRO A 425 -6.23 -3.79 -11.79
C PRO A 425 -4.95 -3.97 -12.59
N GLU A 426 -3.84 -3.35 -12.17
CA GLU A 426 -2.54 -3.49 -12.82
C GLU A 426 -2.01 -4.94 -12.89
N GLU A 427 -2.43 -5.81 -11.97
CA GLU A 427 -2.05 -7.23 -11.95
C GLU A 427 -3.04 -8.12 -12.73
N VAL A 428 -4.35 -7.84 -12.60
CA VAL A 428 -5.41 -8.66 -13.19
C VAL A 428 -5.76 -8.26 -14.63
N ALA A 429 -5.80 -6.96 -14.93
CA ALA A 429 -6.27 -6.43 -16.21
C ALA A 429 -5.42 -6.89 -17.41
N PRO A 430 -4.07 -6.97 -17.36
CA PRO A 430 -3.29 -7.48 -18.49
C PRO A 430 -3.65 -8.94 -18.84
N VAL A 431 -3.85 -9.78 -17.82
CA VAL A 431 -4.22 -11.20 -17.99
C VAL A 431 -5.65 -11.33 -18.51
N LEU A 432 -6.59 -10.56 -17.95
CA LEU A 432 -7.98 -10.54 -18.40
C LEU A 432 -8.08 -10.04 -19.85
N LYS A 433 -7.37 -8.97 -20.21
CA LYS A 433 -7.28 -8.45 -21.60
C LYS A 433 -6.78 -9.52 -22.57
N GLU A 434 -5.72 -10.23 -22.23
CA GLU A 434 -5.20 -11.32 -23.08
C GLU A 434 -6.22 -12.46 -23.20
N ALA A 435 -6.83 -12.87 -22.09
CA ALA A 435 -7.78 -13.98 -22.07
C ALA A 435 -9.07 -13.67 -22.85
N ILE A 436 -9.62 -12.46 -22.71
CA ILE A 436 -10.78 -11.98 -23.47
C ILE A 436 -10.42 -11.89 -24.96
N LYS A 437 -9.32 -11.22 -25.32
CA LYS A 437 -8.88 -11.06 -26.71
C LYS A 437 -8.59 -12.40 -27.41
N ALA A 438 -8.11 -13.39 -26.67
CA ALA A 438 -7.85 -14.73 -27.17
C ALA A 438 -9.09 -15.64 -27.21
N GLY A 439 -10.28 -15.15 -26.83
CA GLY A 439 -11.51 -15.95 -26.75
C GLY A 439 -11.43 -17.08 -25.71
N LYS A 440 -10.53 -16.97 -24.73
CA LYS A 440 -10.37 -17.97 -23.65
C LYS A 440 -11.43 -17.81 -22.57
N ILE A 441 -11.89 -16.56 -22.34
CA ILE A 441 -12.94 -16.18 -21.40
C ILE A 441 -13.89 -15.15 -22.02
N ASN A 442 -15.13 -15.15 -21.56
CA ASN A 442 -16.14 -14.12 -21.74
C ASN A 442 -16.40 -13.51 -20.35
N LEU A 443 -15.82 -12.35 -20.03
CA LEU A 443 -16.00 -11.75 -18.71
C LEU A 443 -17.41 -11.18 -18.59
N THR A 444 -18.25 -11.80 -17.74
CA THR A 444 -19.68 -11.48 -17.59
C THR A 444 -19.98 -10.57 -16.39
N ALA A 445 -19.12 -10.57 -15.38
CA ALA A 445 -19.26 -9.72 -14.20
C ALA A 445 -17.95 -9.53 -13.42
N ILE A 446 -17.90 -8.46 -12.62
CA ILE A 446 -17.06 -8.37 -11.42
C ILE A 446 -17.91 -8.78 -10.22
N VAL A 447 -17.30 -9.45 -9.25
CA VAL A 447 -17.95 -9.86 -8.00
C VAL A 447 -17.09 -9.36 -6.83
N ASN A 448 -17.70 -8.78 -5.81
CA ASN A 448 -17.00 -8.36 -4.59
C ASN A 448 -17.57 -9.04 -3.35
N THR A 449 -16.71 -9.37 -2.41
CA THR A 449 -17.11 -9.91 -1.10
C THR A 449 -17.57 -8.79 -0.16
N HIS A 450 -16.89 -7.64 -0.16
CA HIS A 450 -17.21 -6.49 0.69
C HIS A 450 -16.57 -5.19 0.19
N HIS A 451 -16.91 -4.06 0.81
CA HIS A 451 -16.56 -2.73 0.29
C HIS A 451 -15.16 -2.20 0.59
N HIS A 452 -14.33 -2.88 1.41
CA HIS A 452 -12.99 -2.38 1.69
C HIS A 452 -12.19 -2.21 0.40
N TRP A 453 -11.32 -1.20 0.37
CA TRP A 453 -10.55 -0.82 -0.81
C TRP A 453 -9.82 -2.05 -1.37
N ASP A 454 -9.04 -2.75 -0.56
CA ASP A 454 -8.26 -3.94 -0.93
C ASP A 454 -9.09 -5.17 -1.40
N HIS A 455 -10.41 -5.02 -1.56
CA HIS A 455 -11.29 -5.95 -2.28
C HIS A 455 -12.05 -5.28 -3.44
N ALA A 456 -12.64 -4.09 -3.23
CA ALA A 456 -13.58 -3.48 -4.19
C ALA A 456 -13.10 -2.20 -4.89
N GLY A 457 -12.14 -1.44 -4.34
CA GLY A 457 -11.77 -0.12 -4.92
C GLY A 457 -10.91 -0.20 -6.20
N GLY A 458 -10.63 -1.39 -6.71
CA GLY A 458 -10.08 -1.59 -8.06
C GLY A 458 -11.14 -1.52 -9.16
N ASN A 459 -12.42 -1.62 -8.81
CA ASN A 459 -13.53 -1.82 -9.74
C ASN A 459 -13.60 -0.79 -10.88
N LYS A 460 -13.69 0.52 -10.59
CA LYS A 460 -13.80 1.54 -11.65
C LYS A 460 -12.60 1.56 -12.58
N LYS A 461 -11.40 1.40 -12.00
CA LYS A 461 -10.14 1.36 -12.76
C LYS A 461 -10.11 0.12 -13.66
N LEU A 462 -10.54 -1.05 -13.17
CA LEU A 462 -10.64 -2.25 -13.99
C LEU A 462 -11.64 -2.08 -15.16
N LEU A 463 -12.84 -1.56 -14.91
CA LEU A 463 -13.84 -1.29 -15.97
C LEU A 463 -13.28 -0.39 -17.07
N ALA A 464 -12.62 0.70 -16.68
CA ALA A 464 -11.99 1.65 -17.59
C ALA A 464 -10.84 1.00 -18.37
N GLU A 465 -9.99 0.23 -17.69
CA GLU A 465 -8.86 -0.47 -18.31
C GLU A 465 -9.31 -1.53 -19.31
N LEU A 466 -10.34 -2.32 -18.99
CA LEU A 466 -10.89 -3.35 -19.88
C LEU A 466 -11.71 -2.77 -21.05
N GLY A 467 -12.10 -1.50 -20.98
CA GLY A 467 -12.99 -0.87 -21.96
C GLY A 467 -14.43 -1.39 -21.87
N THR A 468 -14.86 -1.85 -20.69
CA THR A 468 -16.17 -2.49 -20.47
C THR A 468 -17.00 -1.73 -19.41
N PRO A 469 -17.36 -0.45 -19.64
CA PRO A 469 -17.97 0.41 -18.61
C PRO A 469 -19.34 -0.06 -18.10
N ASN A 470 -20.03 -0.92 -18.86
CA ASN A 470 -21.36 -1.46 -18.52
C ASN A 470 -21.31 -2.90 -17.98
N LEU A 471 -20.11 -3.44 -17.68
CA LEU A 471 -19.98 -4.78 -17.10
C LEU A 471 -20.60 -4.80 -15.70
N PRO A 472 -21.55 -5.71 -15.41
CA PRO A 472 -22.18 -5.79 -14.10
C PRO A 472 -21.18 -6.02 -12.96
N ILE A 473 -21.39 -5.32 -11.85
CA ILE A 473 -20.67 -5.51 -10.59
C ILE A 473 -21.67 -6.02 -9.55
N PHE A 474 -21.42 -7.22 -9.03
CA PHE A 474 -22.20 -7.84 -7.96
C PHE A 474 -21.46 -7.69 -6.64
N GLY A 475 -22.14 -7.28 -5.57
CA GLY A 475 -21.46 -7.11 -4.28
C GLY A 475 -22.33 -6.53 -3.19
N GLY A 476 -21.71 -6.32 -2.03
CA GLY A 476 -22.28 -5.52 -0.94
C GLY A 476 -22.65 -4.11 -1.40
N LYS A 477 -23.68 -3.54 -0.78
CA LYS A 477 -24.28 -2.24 -1.16
C LYS A 477 -23.30 -1.06 -1.17
N ASN A 478 -22.17 -1.15 -0.44
CA ASN A 478 -21.18 -0.09 -0.34
C ASN A 478 -19.97 -0.31 -1.28
N CYS A 479 -19.90 -1.45 -1.98
CA CYS A 479 -18.80 -1.77 -2.90
C CYS A 479 -18.67 -0.74 -4.03
N GLU A 480 -17.45 -0.43 -4.46
CA GLU A 480 -17.24 0.59 -5.48
C GLU A 480 -17.94 0.22 -6.80
N ALA A 481 -18.77 1.13 -7.31
CA ALA A 481 -19.48 0.98 -8.59
C ALA A 481 -20.36 -0.29 -8.68
N VAL A 482 -20.80 -0.84 -7.54
CA VAL A 482 -21.75 -1.97 -7.50
C VAL A 482 -23.01 -1.65 -8.29
N THR A 483 -23.42 -2.57 -9.17
CA THR A 483 -24.61 -2.42 -10.02
C THR A 483 -25.77 -3.28 -9.54
N LYS A 484 -25.48 -4.40 -8.86
CA LYS A 484 -26.48 -5.28 -8.26
C LYS A 484 -26.00 -5.82 -6.91
N THR A 485 -26.81 -5.61 -5.87
CA THR A 485 -26.70 -6.35 -4.61
C THR A 485 -27.81 -7.40 -4.59
N PRO A 486 -27.51 -8.70 -4.81
CA PRO A 486 -28.50 -9.76 -4.76
C PRO A 486 -28.97 -9.98 -3.32
N ALA A 487 -30.21 -10.46 -3.13
CA ALA A 487 -30.71 -10.82 -1.81
C ALA A 487 -29.95 -12.04 -1.23
N ASP A 488 -30.00 -12.21 0.11
CA ASP A 488 -29.40 -13.38 0.77
C ASP A 488 -29.98 -14.68 0.22
N GLY A 489 -29.11 -15.59 -0.19
CA GLY A 489 -29.47 -16.85 -0.84
C GLY A 489 -29.97 -16.74 -2.28
N GLU A 490 -30.05 -15.55 -2.89
CA GLU A 490 -30.54 -15.37 -4.27
C GLU A 490 -29.65 -16.12 -5.27
N PRO A 491 -30.22 -17.09 -6.02
CA PRO A 491 -29.45 -17.88 -6.97
C PRO A 491 -29.24 -17.15 -8.30
N TRP A 492 -28.04 -17.26 -8.85
CA TRP A 492 -27.71 -16.90 -10.23
C TRP A 492 -26.68 -17.89 -10.81
N SER A 493 -26.20 -17.66 -12.03
CA SER A 493 -25.31 -18.60 -12.71
C SER A 493 -24.24 -17.92 -13.57
N ILE A 494 -23.08 -18.56 -13.67
CA ILE A 494 -21.99 -18.22 -14.59
C ILE A 494 -21.88 -19.41 -15.55
N GLY A 495 -22.39 -19.28 -16.78
CA GLY A 495 -22.55 -20.43 -17.67
C GLY A 495 -23.37 -21.56 -17.02
N SER A 496 -22.73 -22.71 -16.73
CA SER A 496 -23.34 -23.83 -16.01
C SER A 496 -23.04 -23.89 -14.51
N ILE A 497 -22.16 -23.01 -13.99
CA ILE A 497 -21.85 -22.91 -12.55
C ILE A 497 -23.00 -22.19 -11.84
N ALA A 498 -23.58 -22.83 -10.81
CA ALA A 498 -24.63 -22.25 -9.99
C ALA A 498 -24.03 -21.48 -8.81
N VAL A 499 -24.54 -20.28 -8.53
CA VAL A 499 -23.98 -19.35 -7.54
C VAL A 499 -25.09 -18.89 -6.57
N LYS A 500 -24.78 -18.80 -5.27
CA LYS A 500 -25.59 -18.13 -4.25
C LYS A 500 -24.71 -17.13 -3.48
N GLY A 501 -25.20 -15.91 -3.29
CA GLY A 501 -24.63 -14.98 -2.29
C GLY A 501 -25.15 -15.35 -0.91
N LEU A 502 -24.26 -15.42 0.09
CA LEU A 502 -24.57 -15.72 1.48
C LEU A 502 -24.16 -14.53 2.34
N TYR A 503 -25.12 -13.88 2.99
CA TYR A 503 -24.85 -12.70 3.80
C TYR A 503 -24.10 -13.11 5.08
N THR A 504 -22.95 -12.48 5.31
CA THR A 504 -22.07 -12.73 6.45
C THR A 504 -21.61 -11.42 7.10
N PRO A 505 -22.54 -10.54 7.52
CA PRO A 505 -22.18 -9.27 8.15
C PRO A 505 -21.38 -9.54 9.43
N CYS A 506 -20.27 -8.83 9.60
CA CYS A 506 -19.54 -8.61 10.86
C CYS A 506 -18.23 -7.87 10.60
N HIS A 507 -17.46 -8.37 9.62
CA HIS A 507 -16.21 -7.72 9.21
C HIS A 507 -16.53 -6.34 8.63
N THR A 508 -17.38 -6.34 7.60
CA THR A 508 -18.25 -5.20 7.25
C THR A 508 -19.71 -5.62 7.39
N GLN A 509 -20.62 -4.64 7.43
CA GLN A 509 -22.07 -4.84 7.41
C GLN A 509 -22.64 -5.19 6.02
N ASP A 510 -21.80 -5.18 4.99
CA ASP A 510 -22.15 -5.56 3.61
C ASP A 510 -21.36 -6.76 3.08
N SER A 511 -20.74 -7.53 3.97
CA SER A 511 -19.97 -8.74 3.65
C SER A 511 -20.87 -9.87 3.12
N ILE A 512 -20.51 -10.39 1.94
CA ILE A 512 -21.16 -11.51 1.25
C ILE A 512 -20.11 -12.58 0.92
N CYS A 513 -20.36 -13.82 1.34
CA CYS A 513 -19.63 -15.00 0.89
C CYS A 513 -20.31 -15.60 -0.36
N TRP A 514 -19.54 -15.96 -1.39
CA TRP A 514 -20.07 -16.49 -2.65
C TRP A 514 -19.89 -18.00 -2.71
N PHE A 515 -20.98 -18.74 -2.50
CA PHE A 515 -21.00 -20.20 -2.67
C PHE A 515 -21.29 -20.56 -4.13
N MET A 516 -20.45 -21.41 -4.72
CA MET A 516 -20.56 -21.85 -6.11
C MET A 516 -20.49 -23.37 -6.22
N GLN A 517 -21.27 -23.94 -7.13
CA GLN A 517 -21.35 -25.38 -7.37
C GLN A 517 -21.33 -25.70 -8.88
N ASP A 518 -20.49 -26.67 -9.26
CA ASP A 518 -20.44 -27.27 -10.60
C ASP A 518 -20.49 -28.80 -10.46
N GLY A 519 -21.68 -29.37 -10.65
CA GLY A 519 -21.95 -30.78 -10.44
C GLY A 519 -21.76 -31.14 -8.97
N ASP A 520 -20.83 -32.06 -8.69
CA ASP A 520 -20.49 -32.47 -7.34
C ASP A 520 -19.52 -31.50 -6.65
N ASP A 521 -18.64 -30.83 -7.40
CA ASP A 521 -17.62 -29.92 -6.83
C ASP A 521 -18.25 -28.62 -6.29
N LYS A 522 -17.78 -28.18 -5.12
CA LYS A 522 -18.29 -27.00 -4.39
C LYS A 522 -17.15 -26.13 -3.90
N VAL A 523 -17.33 -24.81 -4.00
CA VAL A 523 -16.38 -23.80 -3.52
C VAL A 523 -17.12 -22.67 -2.81
N VAL A 524 -16.46 -22.00 -1.87
CA VAL A 524 -16.97 -20.75 -1.27
C VAL A 524 -15.86 -19.71 -1.20
N PHE A 525 -16.13 -18.53 -1.75
CA PHE A 525 -15.26 -17.36 -1.65
C PHE A 525 -15.71 -16.53 -0.45
N THR A 526 -14.86 -16.43 0.57
CA THR A 526 -15.28 -15.97 1.90
C THR A 526 -14.84 -14.55 2.26
N GLY A 527 -14.05 -13.91 1.38
CA GLY A 527 -13.43 -12.62 1.65
C GLY A 527 -12.78 -12.63 3.03
N ASP A 528 -13.13 -11.63 3.83
CA ASP A 528 -12.59 -11.44 5.17
C ASP A 528 -13.48 -12.00 6.29
N THR A 529 -14.54 -12.74 5.96
CA THR A 529 -15.35 -13.43 6.97
C THR A 529 -14.57 -14.61 7.56
N LEU A 530 -14.15 -15.56 6.71
CA LEU A 530 -13.47 -16.80 7.08
C LEU A 530 -12.10 -16.88 6.39
N PHE A 531 -11.06 -17.12 7.19
CA PHE A 531 -9.71 -17.47 6.73
C PHE A 531 -9.36 -18.88 7.18
N HIS A 532 -8.39 -19.54 6.54
CA HIS A 532 -7.88 -20.81 7.05
C HIS A 532 -7.30 -20.64 8.47
N GLY A 533 -7.91 -21.34 9.42
CA GLY A 533 -7.59 -21.25 10.85
C GLY A 533 -7.91 -19.91 11.53
N GLY A 534 -8.66 -19.01 10.89
CA GLY A 534 -8.97 -17.67 11.40
C GLY A 534 -10.29 -17.07 10.93
N CYS A 535 -10.54 -15.82 11.31
CA CYS A 535 -11.66 -15.00 10.84
C CYS A 535 -11.25 -13.52 10.76
N GLY A 536 -12.10 -12.70 10.15
CA GLY A 536 -11.96 -11.25 10.09
C GLY A 536 -11.87 -10.57 11.45
N LYS A 537 -11.29 -9.38 11.48
CA LYS A 537 -11.53 -8.41 12.56
C LYS A 537 -12.96 -7.89 12.43
N PHE A 538 -13.62 -7.64 13.57
CA PHE A 538 -14.99 -7.15 13.61
C PHE A 538 -14.92 -5.62 13.57
N PHE A 539 -14.82 -5.03 12.38
CA PHE A 539 -14.67 -3.57 12.23
C PHE A 539 -16.02 -2.85 12.32
N GLU A 540 -17.05 -3.41 11.69
CA GLU A 540 -18.40 -2.83 11.66
C GLU A 540 -19.44 -3.68 12.41
N GLY A 541 -19.01 -4.71 13.13
CA GLY A 541 -19.89 -5.70 13.74
C GLY A 541 -19.36 -6.30 15.04
N ASN A 542 -19.99 -7.39 15.47
CA ASN A 542 -19.80 -7.96 16.80
C ASN A 542 -19.69 -9.51 16.77
N ALA A 543 -19.47 -10.09 17.96
CA ALA A 543 -19.23 -11.52 18.11
C ALA A 543 -20.47 -12.40 17.84
N GLU A 544 -21.70 -11.89 18.05
CA GLU A 544 -22.92 -12.62 17.72
C GLU A 544 -23.06 -12.76 16.19
N GLU A 545 -22.79 -11.68 15.47
CA GLU A 545 -22.76 -11.62 14.01
C GLU A 545 -21.69 -12.55 13.43
N MET A 546 -20.43 -12.50 13.90
CA MET A 546 -19.40 -13.45 13.42
C MET A 546 -19.75 -14.90 13.77
N ASN A 547 -20.31 -15.15 14.96
CA ASN A 547 -20.73 -16.49 15.34
C ASN A 547 -21.88 -17.01 14.45
N ALA A 548 -22.83 -16.14 14.07
CA ALA A 548 -23.84 -16.49 13.08
C ALA A 548 -23.22 -16.75 11.69
N ALA A 549 -22.37 -15.85 11.20
CA ALA A 549 -21.71 -15.98 9.91
C ALA A 549 -20.89 -17.29 9.78
N LEU A 550 -20.06 -17.61 10.79
CA LEU A 550 -19.21 -18.80 10.77
C LEU A 550 -19.97 -20.07 11.15
N ASN A 551 -20.59 -20.09 12.33
CA ASN A 551 -21.11 -21.32 12.95
C ASN A 551 -22.58 -21.61 12.62
N LYS A 552 -23.29 -20.70 11.93
CA LYS A 552 -24.61 -20.98 11.36
C LYS A 552 -24.56 -20.96 9.83
N THR A 553 -24.17 -19.85 9.20
CA THR A 553 -24.23 -19.69 7.74
C THR A 553 -23.17 -20.51 7.00
N LEU A 554 -21.88 -20.30 7.26
CA LEU A 554 -20.82 -21.04 6.55
C LEU A 554 -20.70 -22.50 7.02
N ALA A 555 -20.93 -22.78 8.31
CA ALA A 555 -20.92 -24.13 8.85
C ALA A 555 -22.09 -25.01 8.35
N SER A 556 -23.18 -24.45 7.82
CA SER A 556 -24.26 -25.25 7.21
C SER A 556 -23.97 -25.70 5.77
N LEU A 557 -22.90 -25.17 5.16
CA LEU A 557 -22.43 -25.64 3.85
C LEU A 557 -21.91 -27.08 3.92
N PRO A 558 -22.00 -27.84 2.81
CA PRO A 558 -21.43 -29.19 2.73
C PRO A 558 -19.95 -29.23 3.10
N ASP A 559 -19.55 -30.25 3.87
CA ASP A 559 -18.21 -30.38 4.43
C ASP A 559 -17.10 -30.46 3.36
N ASP A 560 -17.41 -30.87 2.13
CA ASP A 560 -16.49 -30.96 0.99
C ASP A 560 -16.27 -29.62 0.26
N THR A 561 -16.99 -28.56 0.64
CA THR A 561 -16.89 -27.22 0.04
C THR A 561 -15.51 -26.62 0.29
N LYS A 562 -14.73 -26.38 -0.77
CA LYS A 562 -13.38 -25.79 -0.70
C LYS A 562 -13.45 -24.29 -0.39
N VAL A 563 -12.64 -23.82 0.55
CA VAL A 563 -12.64 -22.41 1.00
C VAL A 563 -11.59 -21.60 0.24
N TYR A 564 -11.98 -20.41 -0.24
CA TYR A 564 -11.14 -19.43 -0.92
C TYR A 564 -11.23 -18.08 -0.19
N PRO A 565 -10.29 -17.79 0.73
CA PRO A 565 -10.33 -16.60 1.59
C PRO A 565 -9.79 -15.35 0.89
N GLY A 566 -10.04 -14.17 1.48
CA GLY A 566 -9.55 -12.89 0.97
C GLY A 566 -8.03 -12.70 1.04
N HIS A 567 -7.33 -13.34 2.00
CA HIS A 567 -5.91 -13.10 2.30
C HIS A 567 -5.15 -14.35 2.71
N GLU A 568 -3.82 -14.35 2.53
CA GLU A 568 -2.89 -15.39 2.99
C GLU A 568 -2.45 -15.20 4.46
N TYR A 569 -3.42 -15.19 5.37
CA TYR A 569 -3.16 -15.11 6.82
C TYR A 569 -2.91 -16.46 7.50
N THR A 570 -2.85 -17.57 6.77
CA THR A 570 -2.89 -18.92 7.36
C THR A 570 -1.73 -19.17 8.33
N LYS A 571 -0.52 -18.67 8.02
CA LYS A 571 0.65 -18.80 8.92
C LYS A 571 0.48 -18.07 10.25
N SER A 572 -0.17 -16.90 10.28
CA SER A 572 -0.39 -16.15 11.53
C SER A 572 -1.60 -16.69 12.30
N ASN A 573 -2.64 -17.10 11.57
CA ASN A 573 -3.83 -17.78 12.09
C ASN A 573 -3.47 -19.08 12.81
N VAL A 574 -2.66 -19.94 12.18
CA VAL A 574 -2.17 -21.19 12.77
C VAL A 574 -1.40 -20.95 14.08
N LYS A 575 -0.46 -19.99 14.10
CA LYS A 575 0.31 -19.68 15.32
C LYS A 575 -0.59 -19.30 16.49
N PHE A 576 -1.63 -18.49 16.23
CA PHE A 576 -2.64 -18.17 17.22
C PHE A 576 -3.45 -19.41 17.63
N GLY A 577 -4.01 -20.14 16.68
CA GLY A 577 -4.85 -21.30 16.97
C GLY A 577 -4.12 -22.38 17.77
N ILE A 578 -2.83 -22.60 17.50
CA ILE A 578 -1.94 -23.52 18.24
C ILE A 578 -1.75 -23.10 19.71
N SER A 579 -1.83 -21.80 20.02
CA SER A 579 -1.79 -21.32 21.40
C SER A 579 -3.08 -21.60 22.19
N VAL A 580 -4.16 -21.97 21.50
CA VAL A 580 -5.50 -22.18 22.07
C VAL A 580 -5.92 -23.66 22.02
N LEU A 581 -5.69 -24.34 20.90
CA LEU A 581 -6.11 -25.72 20.61
C LEU A 581 -4.95 -26.53 20.02
N GLN A 582 -4.74 -27.77 20.48
CA GLN A 582 -3.54 -28.57 20.17
C GLN A 582 -3.82 -29.92 19.50
N ASN A 583 -4.80 -29.98 18.61
CA ASN A 583 -5.23 -31.20 17.94
C ASN A 583 -4.41 -31.58 16.69
N ALA A 584 -4.72 -32.74 16.08
CA ALA A 584 -4.04 -33.21 14.86
C ALA A 584 -4.38 -32.37 13.62
N ALA A 585 -5.59 -31.84 13.51
CA ALA A 585 -6.03 -31.06 12.35
C ALA A 585 -5.25 -29.75 12.22
N ILE A 586 -5.07 -29.00 13.32
CA ILE A 586 -4.31 -27.75 13.28
C ILE A 586 -2.81 -27.97 13.05
N LYS A 587 -2.25 -29.11 13.49
CA LYS A 587 -0.87 -29.52 13.17
C LYS A 587 -0.69 -29.90 11.69
N ASN A 588 -1.71 -30.48 11.06
CA ASN A 588 -1.73 -30.70 9.62
C ASN A 588 -1.81 -29.36 8.87
N LEU A 589 -2.67 -28.42 9.30
CA LEU A 589 -2.73 -27.07 8.73
C LEU A 589 -1.40 -26.32 8.89
N GLN A 590 -0.74 -26.44 10.05
CA GLN A 590 0.60 -25.88 10.28
C GLN A 590 1.62 -26.45 9.31
N SER A 591 1.73 -27.78 9.24
CA SER A 591 2.69 -28.45 8.37
C SER A 591 2.44 -28.09 6.90
N PHE A 592 1.19 -27.93 6.50
CA PHE A 592 0.84 -27.46 5.17
C PHE A 592 1.27 -26.00 4.95
N ALA A 593 0.91 -25.09 5.86
CA ALA A 593 1.24 -23.67 5.76
C ALA A 593 2.76 -23.43 5.76
N GLU A 594 3.53 -24.13 6.57
CA GLU A 594 5.00 -24.01 6.59
C GLU A 594 5.65 -24.43 5.27
N ASN A 595 5.11 -25.46 4.60
CA ASN A 595 5.65 -26.00 3.36
C ASN A 595 5.08 -25.37 2.07
N ASN A 596 4.11 -24.46 2.16
CA ASN A 596 3.49 -23.80 1.02
C ASN A 596 3.56 -22.26 1.14
N LYS A 597 3.65 -21.56 0.01
CA LYS A 597 3.47 -20.10 -0.03
C LYS A 597 2.00 -19.71 0.08
N GLU A 598 1.13 -20.58 -0.40
CA GLU A 598 -0.28 -20.35 -0.75
C GLU A 598 -1.13 -21.53 -0.27
N THR A 599 -2.25 -21.23 0.39
CA THR A 599 -3.11 -22.20 1.09
C THR A 599 -4.57 -22.23 0.62
N GLN A 600 -5.01 -21.23 -0.14
CA GLN A 600 -6.34 -21.07 -0.70
C GLN A 600 -6.79 -22.27 -1.55
N GLY A 601 -8.05 -22.71 -1.37
CA GLY A 601 -8.64 -23.83 -2.10
C GLY A 601 -8.06 -25.20 -1.74
N LYS A 602 -7.33 -25.31 -0.62
CA LYS A 602 -6.72 -26.57 -0.14
C LYS A 602 -7.48 -27.24 0.98
N PHE A 603 -8.18 -26.45 1.79
CA PHE A 603 -8.98 -26.92 2.91
C PHE A 603 -10.46 -26.64 2.64
N THR A 604 -11.29 -27.45 3.29
CA THR A 604 -12.75 -27.41 3.12
C THR A 604 -13.43 -26.84 4.37
N ILE A 605 -14.72 -26.51 4.26
CA ILE A 605 -15.57 -26.18 5.41
C ILE A 605 -15.51 -27.28 6.49
N GLY A 606 -15.47 -28.55 6.07
CA GLY A 606 -15.29 -29.70 6.95
C GLY A 606 -13.92 -29.75 7.64
N ASP A 607 -12.89 -29.11 7.10
CA ASP A 607 -11.57 -29.00 7.74
C ASP A 607 -11.47 -27.78 8.66
N GLU A 608 -12.06 -26.65 8.27
CA GLU A 608 -12.16 -25.47 9.15
C GLU A 608 -12.91 -25.81 10.45
N LYS A 609 -14.02 -26.57 10.38
CA LYS A 609 -14.70 -27.13 11.56
C LYS A 609 -13.79 -27.98 12.49
N LYS A 610 -12.65 -28.49 11.99
CA LYS A 610 -11.70 -29.33 12.76
C LYS A 610 -10.51 -28.53 13.31
N HIS A 611 -10.01 -27.52 12.62
CA HIS A 611 -8.80 -26.76 13.03
C HIS A 611 -9.01 -25.29 13.35
N ASN A 612 -10.12 -24.67 12.94
CA ASN A 612 -10.33 -23.24 13.11
C ASN A 612 -10.98 -22.97 14.46
N VAL A 613 -10.26 -22.28 15.35
CA VAL A 613 -10.73 -22.01 16.72
C VAL A 613 -12.01 -21.17 16.74
N PHE A 614 -12.25 -20.34 15.73
CA PHE A 614 -13.48 -19.55 15.60
C PHE A 614 -14.67 -20.38 15.11
N MET A 615 -14.43 -21.53 14.45
CA MET A 615 -15.47 -22.49 14.07
C MET A 615 -15.69 -23.60 15.11
N ARG A 616 -15.17 -23.42 16.32
CA ARG A 616 -15.14 -24.43 17.41
C ARG A 616 -15.45 -23.81 18.77
N VAL A 617 -16.34 -22.83 18.82
CA VAL A 617 -16.73 -22.10 20.05
C VAL A 617 -17.33 -22.98 21.16
N ASP A 618 -17.86 -24.16 20.80
CA ASP A 618 -18.37 -25.17 21.72
C ASP A 618 -17.30 -26.18 22.21
N ASP A 619 -16.04 -26.06 21.77
CA ASP A 619 -14.97 -27.00 22.13
C ASP A 619 -14.51 -26.77 23.58
N PRO A 620 -14.51 -27.80 24.46
CA PRO A 620 -14.13 -27.66 25.86
C PRO A 620 -12.70 -27.15 26.09
N GLU A 621 -11.74 -27.42 25.19
CA GLU A 621 -10.39 -26.87 25.31
C GLU A 621 -10.38 -25.36 25.04
N ILE A 622 -11.17 -24.91 24.06
CA ILE A 622 -11.32 -23.50 23.66
C ILE A 622 -12.09 -22.71 24.72
N GLN A 623 -13.16 -23.28 25.27
CA GLN A 623 -13.91 -22.69 26.38
C GLN A 623 -13.02 -22.53 27.62
N LYS A 624 -12.19 -23.53 27.92
CA LYS A 624 -11.20 -23.45 29.00
C LYS A 624 -10.11 -22.41 28.73
N ALA A 625 -9.63 -22.28 27.50
CA ALA A 625 -8.61 -21.31 27.11
C ALA A 625 -9.12 -19.85 27.17
N THR A 626 -10.39 -19.62 26.86
CA THR A 626 -11.04 -18.30 26.92
C THR A 626 -11.63 -17.98 28.30
N GLY A 627 -11.88 -18.98 29.14
CA GLY A 627 -12.59 -18.83 30.41
C GLY A 627 -14.09 -18.56 30.25
N LYS A 628 -14.66 -18.85 29.06
CA LYS A 628 -16.04 -18.58 28.67
C LYS A 628 -16.73 -19.87 28.21
N THR A 629 -18.05 -19.95 28.38
CA THR A 629 -18.86 -21.12 27.98
C THR A 629 -20.01 -20.78 27.04
N ASP A 630 -20.42 -19.51 26.96
CA ASP A 630 -21.37 -19.06 25.95
C ASP A 630 -20.64 -18.90 24.59
N PRO A 631 -21.17 -19.43 23.47
CA PRO A 631 -20.53 -19.37 22.15
C PRO A 631 -20.19 -17.96 21.65
N VAL A 632 -21.00 -16.96 21.98
CA VAL A 632 -20.79 -15.55 21.58
C VAL A 632 -19.72 -14.91 22.46
N GLU A 633 -19.73 -15.17 23.77
CA GLU A 633 -18.65 -14.74 24.66
C GLU A 633 -17.30 -15.39 24.32
N VAL A 634 -17.30 -16.68 23.93
CA VAL A 634 -16.09 -17.40 23.46
C VAL A 634 -15.59 -16.77 22.15
N MET A 635 -16.47 -16.49 21.19
CA MET A 635 -16.11 -15.80 19.95
C MET A 635 -15.47 -14.43 20.22
N ALA A 636 -16.07 -13.63 21.12
CA ALA A 636 -15.53 -12.33 21.52
C ALA A 636 -14.14 -12.45 22.18
N ALA A 637 -13.99 -13.40 23.12
CA ALA A 637 -12.73 -13.63 23.82
C ALA A 637 -11.62 -14.10 22.86
N LEU A 638 -11.91 -15.07 21.98
CA LEU A 638 -10.96 -15.51 20.95
C LEU A 638 -10.54 -14.37 20.02
N ARG A 639 -11.49 -13.53 19.61
CA ARG A 639 -11.23 -12.40 18.71
C ARG A 639 -10.25 -11.43 19.36
N GLU A 640 -10.47 -11.10 20.63
CA GLU A 640 -9.62 -10.16 21.35
C GLU A 640 -8.26 -10.75 21.76
N MET A 641 -8.22 -12.05 22.09
CA MET A 641 -6.96 -12.79 22.24
C MET A 641 -6.13 -12.72 20.95
N LYS A 642 -6.74 -12.94 19.76
CA LYS A 642 -6.04 -12.85 18.47
C LYS A 642 -5.65 -11.42 18.10
N ASN A 643 -6.42 -10.41 18.51
CA ASN A 643 -6.09 -9.00 18.28
C ASN A 643 -4.83 -8.57 19.05
N ASN A 644 -4.61 -9.14 20.24
CA ASN A 644 -3.46 -8.86 21.11
C ASN A 644 -2.30 -9.85 20.97
N PHE A 645 -2.46 -10.91 20.16
CA PHE A 645 -1.45 -11.94 19.93
C PHE A 645 -0.23 -11.38 19.18
N LYS A 646 0.97 -11.86 19.53
CA LYS A 646 2.26 -11.35 19.03
C LYS A 646 3.14 -12.46 18.47
#